data_AF-A0A416HRJ2-F1
#
_entry.id   AF-A0A416HRJ2-F1
#
_cell.length_a   1.000
_cell.length_b   1.000
_cell.length_c   1.000
_cell.angle_alpha   90.00
_cell.angle_beta   90.00
_cell.angle_gamma   90.00
#
_symmetry.space_group_name_H-M   'P 1'
#
loop_
_entity.id
_entity.type
_entity.pdbx_description
1 polymer ?
#
loop_
_entity_poly.entity_id
_entity_poly.type
_entity_poly.pdbx_seq_one_letter_code
_entity_poly.pdbx_strand_id
1 'polypeptide(L)'
;MTVHQTLHAPPSLHYDMKDISGTIVPDVSGSGFAGVIRGQDRGGAFLEQETVFGHSLPILTLTGGSRGGYLQLPDGCIRQGGGITVSFYIKVKELAGYGALFSFGKDSCFYLSAQPCPDDPDSILLSPGATTGGRSQEAALAEWVPMRKNTWFHAAVTFDTRLPSALSFYVDGSPAAEASHRRMNAEALAGCTDCFFGFGSLSQNAVSMSVTDIRVFSRVLDSKELFSLFRISDPTRLELEMEALCRLFSDRMTELPVLPTAGSLGAGFRFRSLTPDSITGDLRLIRPAAGSPDQTGRLQVTASYRDSRLEKTISFLVPALPSDAERLREDLDAVTLPFPGHVAGDLSLPTGGANGSRFTWRSGDPAHISSAGKVIRPEKEPLSVTLFLEAGLGMAKGERGFTLTLYPVYGQEKPLRIRFPQKGGRPAAGIPLPRAKAVRLREITLLDSSLFGGNQKRCLDYLQLLDCDRMLYHFRRTFGQDTLSARPPGGWEEPSGLLRGHSTGHFLSALAYACASTHEDYWKQKAEYMITELRRLQLLSAGDPAAFATACTPADAAQSLWSRNPAEWGEGYLGAYPPDPFALLEQFTPYATIWAPYYTLHKLLAGLLDCYLQLDSRTALDCAEGIGLWVYRRLSATAPQQRDKMWSMYIAGEYGGMNESLARLYQITGKTEFREAAAMFDNTPVFDGLARGLDTISGLHANQHIPQMIGALQEFITTREPHYYQTARNFWELVTSHYAYSTGGVGRGENFKEPDILAGNIEGSRNCETCAAYNMLKLTGMLSFYDPQDSRLMDYYERTLYNQIAASQNPIVRPDAHHGVTYMLPIGPGAVREYSNDYDDFTCCHGTGMENHVRYTEHIYHAGADGSLYIQLYLSSSLYWEEKGITLTQKTDFPSSFSVFIPDRNARLKLFFRIPFWCREDFCICVNDIPQPFVRTAEATPLYDTFCGADSLTGQSGGYALLEGDFAGGDRITVHMPCRLHLCYTPDPLEGLPAASLMYGPLVMAALHPGTDWITLNLPPVTEDAFVMKKKAGIPVLWYDDLPFVPMYAAHNTPYHTYFKINLL
;
A
#
# COMPACT_ATOMS: atom_id res chain seq x y z
N MET A 1 -26.54 51.86 -29.17
CA MET A 1 -27.64 50.89 -29.28
C MET A 1 -27.09 49.53 -28.91
N THR A 2 -27.43 49.07 -27.72
CA THR A 2 -26.93 47.83 -27.08
C THR A 2 -27.66 46.63 -27.68
N VAL A 3 -26.97 45.76 -28.41
CA VAL A 3 -27.52 44.47 -28.80
C VAL A 3 -27.20 43.48 -27.69
N HIS A 4 -28.16 43.30 -26.77
CA HIS A 4 -28.23 42.10 -25.94
C HIS A 4 -28.52 40.91 -26.85
N GLN A 5 -27.51 40.11 -27.20
CA GLN A 5 -27.74 38.74 -27.65
C GLN A 5 -27.85 37.84 -26.42
N THR A 6 -29.06 37.78 -25.86
CA THR A 6 -29.55 36.64 -25.08
C THR A 6 -29.63 35.43 -26.01
N LEU A 7 -28.61 34.56 -25.98
CA LEU A 7 -28.60 33.31 -26.73
C LEU A 7 -28.81 32.06 -25.87
N HIS A 8 -29.02 32.20 -24.55
CA HIS A 8 -29.13 31.05 -23.66
C HIS A 8 -30.51 30.97 -23.02
N ALA A 9 -31.08 29.77 -22.98
CA ALA A 9 -32.04 29.43 -21.93
C ALA A 9 -31.38 29.70 -20.56
N PRO A 10 -32.10 30.29 -19.59
CA PRO A 10 -31.54 30.56 -18.26
C PRO A 10 -31.06 29.25 -17.60
N PRO A 11 -30.02 29.32 -16.75
CA PRO A 11 -29.57 28.15 -15.97
C PRO A 11 -30.72 27.63 -15.09
N SER A 12 -30.73 26.33 -14.83
CA SER A 12 -31.69 25.71 -13.91
C SER A 12 -31.36 25.98 -12.45
N LEU A 13 -30.08 26.23 -12.13
CA LEU A 13 -29.60 26.74 -10.83
C LEU A 13 -28.54 27.81 -11.07
N HIS A 14 -28.58 28.90 -10.31
CA HIS A 14 -27.56 29.95 -10.40
C HIS A 14 -27.25 30.53 -9.02
N TYR A 15 -25.99 30.44 -8.61
CA TYR A 15 -25.47 31.03 -7.38
C TYR A 15 -24.35 32.01 -7.73
N ASP A 16 -24.64 33.31 -7.69
CA ASP A 16 -23.68 34.37 -8.04
C ASP A 16 -22.89 34.91 -6.83
N MET A 17 -23.06 34.26 -5.67
CA MET A 17 -22.47 34.60 -4.36
C MET A 17 -22.84 35.99 -3.83
N LYS A 18 -23.87 36.65 -4.38
CA LYS A 18 -24.40 37.91 -3.85
C LYS A 18 -25.48 37.67 -2.81
N ASP A 19 -25.71 38.69 -1.98
CA ASP A 19 -26.84 38.78 -1.05
C ASP A 19 -27.00 37.55 -0.12
N ILE A 20 -25.87 36.93 0.25
CA ILE A 20 -25.83 35.78 1.15
C ILE A 20 -26.26 36.20 2.55
N SER A 21 -27.24 35.50 3.11
CA SER A 21 -27.77 35.75 4.45
C SER A 21 -27.30 34.65 5.41
N GLY A 22 -26.36 34.97 6.29
CA GLY A 22 -25.72 33.99 7.16
C GLY A 22 -24.97 32.93 6.35
N THR A 23 -25.46 31.68 6.39
CA THR A 23 -24.94 30.54 5.61
C THR A 23 -25.76 30.24 4.36
N ILE A 24 -26.84 30.96 4.07
CA ILE A 24 -27.76 30.65 2.99
C ILE A 24 -27.39 31.40 1.71
N VAL A 25 -27.07 30.67 0.65
CA VAL A 25 -26.72 31.20 -0.67
C VAL A 25 -27.97 31.18 -1.56
N PRO A 26 -28.51 32.33 -1.97
CA PRO A 26 -29.72 32.36 -2.78
C PRO A 26 -29.48 31.77 -4.18
N ASP A 27 -30.47 31.02 -4.66
CA ASP A 27 -30.56 30.61 -6.06
C ASP A 27 -31.27 31.69 -6.87
N VAL A 28 -30.50 32.44 -7.67
CA VAL A 28 -30.98 33.58 -8.46
C VAL A 28 -31.57 33.16 -9.82
N SER A 29 -31.60 31.85 -10.12
CA SER A 29 -32.27 31.34 -11.34
C SER A 29 -33.80 31.46 -11.29
N GLY A 30 -34.36 31.59 -10.08
CA GLY A 30 -35.80 31.55 -9.82
C GLY A 30 -36.35 30.15 -9.55
N SER A 31 -35.51 29.11 -9.47
CA SER A 31 -35.94 27.74 -9.15
C SER A 31 -36.18 27.50 -7.65
N GLY A 32 -35.65 28.38 -6.78
CA GLY A 32 -35.91 28.36 -5.33
C GLY A 32 -35.03 27.40 -4.53
N PHE A 33 -33.97 26.86 -5.13
CA PHE A 33 -33.07 25.89 -4.47
C PHE A 33 -31.88 26.58 -3.79
N ALA A 34 -32.14 27.36 -2.74
CA ALA A 34 -31.07 28.05 -2.00
C ALA A 34 -30.05 27.06 -1.41
N GLY A 35 -28.76 27.31 -1.64
CA GLY A 35 -27.66 26.52 -1.10
C GLY A 35 -27.33 26.87 0.35
N VAL A 36 -26.57 26.01 1.02
CA VAL A 36 -26.14 26.20 2.40
C VAL A 36 -24.63 26.02 2.51
N ILE A 37 -23.93 27.03 3.01
CA ILE A 37 -22.51 26.97 3.36
C ILE A 37 -22.38 26.18 4.66
N ARG A 38 -21.64 25.08 4.62
CA ARG A 38 -21.28 24.26 5.77
C ARG A 38 -19.89 24.62 6.26
N GLY A 39 -19.66 24.55 7.57
CA GLY A 39 -18.36 24.79 8.20
C GLY A 39 -17.93 26.26 8.32
N GLN A 40 -18.80 27.22 7.98
CA GLN A 40 -18.52 28.65 8.12
C GLN A 40 -18.37 29.08 9.59
N ASP A 41 -19.19 28.51 10.48
CA ASP A 41 -19.20 28.73 11.94
C ASP A 41 -17.88 28.40 12.63
N ARG A 42 -17.11 27.47 12.05
CA ARG A 42 -15.78 27.05 12.52
C ARG A 42 -14.61 27.64 11.72
N GLY A 43 -14.87 28.65 10.89
CA GLY A 43 -13.87 29.33 10.07
C GLY A 43 -13.41 28.52 8.85
N GLY A 44 -14.23 27.57 8.38
CA GLY A 44 -13.94 26.75 7.21
C GLY A 44 -14.32 27.38 5.88
N ALA A 45 -15.14 28.44 5.90
CA ALA A 45 -15.59 29.16 4.73
C ALA A 45 -15.79 30.65 5.04
N PHE A 46 -15.47 31.51 4.08
CA PHE A 46 -15.60 32.96 4.19
C PHE A 46 -16.05 33.57 2.87
N LEU A 47 -16.70 34.73 2.96
CA LEU A 47 -17.10 35.53 1.79
C LEU A 47 -16.16 36.71 1.63
N GLU A 48 -15.66 36.90 0.41
CA GLU A 48 -14.68 37.93 0.09
C GLU A 48 -15.05 38.60 -1.25
N GLN A 49 -14.44 39.74 -1.53
CA GLN A 49 -14.45 40.34 -2.86
C GLN A 49 -13.09 40.13 -3.49
N GLU A 50 -13.06 39.61 -4.71
CA GLU A 50 -11.83 39.41 -5.44
C GLU A 50 -11.99 39.81 -6.91
N THR A 51 -10.89 40.23 -7.54
CA THR A 51 -10.86 40.45 -8.98
C THR A 51 -10.75 39.10 -9.69
N VAL A 52 -11.86 38.64 -10.25
CA VAL A 52 -11.95 37.44 -11.07
C VAL A 52 -12.03 37.88 -12.53
N PHE A 53 -10.99 37.59 -13.31
CA PHE A 53 -10.92 37.93 -14.74
C PHE A 53 -11.22 39.42 -15.06
N GLY A 54 -10.74 40.32 -14.19
CA GLY A 54 -10.89 41.77 -14.35
C GLY A 54 -12.21 42.34 -13.87
N HIS A 55 -13.05 41.51 -13.26
CA HIS A 55 -14.30 41.92 -12.63
C HIS A 55 -14.19 41.72 -11.12
N SER A 56 -14.57 42.73 -10.33
CA SER A 56 -14.72 42.54 -8.89
C SER A 56 -15.98 41.72 -8.64
N LEU A 57 -15.82 40.49 -8.18
CA LEU A 57 -16.91 39.57 -7.90
C LEU A 57 -16.88 39.14 -6.41
N PRO A 58 -18.05 38.94 -5.78
CA PRO A 58 -18.10 38.21 -4.52
C PRO A 58 -17.69 36.77 -4.76
N ILE A 59 -16.91 36.21 -3.84
CA ILE A 59 -16.42 34.84 -3.89
C ILE A 59 -16.71 34.12 -2.59
N LEU A 60 -16.92 32.81 -2.67
CA LEU A 60 -16.92 31.91 -1.53
C LEU A 60 -15.54 31.26 -1.42
N THR A 61 -14.77 31.62 -0.41
CA THR A 61 -13.47 31.03 -0.08
C THR A 61 -13.67 29.89 0.91
N LEU A 62 -13.22 28.69 0.56
CA LEU A 62 -13.17 27.49 1.39
C LEU A 62 -11.73 27.25 1.81
N THR A 63 -11.49 27.01 3.10
CA THR A 63 -10.11 26.89 3.62
C THR A 63 -9.49 25.52 3.36
N GLY A 64 -10.31 24.52 3.06
CA GLY A 64 -9.90 23.12 2.95
C GLY A 64 -9.52 22.46 4.28
N GLY A 65 -9.19 21.17 4.21
CA GLY A 65 -8.80 20.33 5.35
C GLY A 65 -9.98 19.93 6.25
N SER A 66 -9.67 19.30 7.39
CA SER A 66 -10.68 18.70 8.29
C SER A 66 -11.67 19.71 8.93
N ARG A 67 -11.31 21.00 8.95
CA ARG A 67 -12.22 22.09 9.37
C ARG A 67 -12.81 22.88 8.21
N GLY A 68 -12.39 22.60 6.98
CA GLY A 68 -12.85 23.29 5.79
C GLY A 68 -14.37 23.23 5.64
N GLY A 69 -14.90 24.29 5.06
CA GLY A 69 -16.30 24.41 4.70
C GLY A 69 -16.53 23.99 3.25
N TYR A 70 -17.79 23.88 2.88
CA TYR A 70 -18.23 23.54 1.52
C TYR A 70 -19.63 24.10 1.27
N LEU A 71 -20.03 24.20 0.00
CA LEU A 71 -21.38 24.61 -0.37
C LEU A 71 -22.22 23.38 -0.69
N GLN A 72 -23.34 23.21 0.02
CA GLN A 72 -24.33 22.16 -0.20
C GLN A 72 -25.55 22.72 -0.93
N LEU A 73 -25.97 22.08 -2.01
CA LEU A 73 -27.21 22.38 -2.72
C LEU A 73 -28.35 21.46 -2.21
N PRO A 74 -29.62 21.90 -2.26
CA PRO A 74 -30.75 21.08 -1.79
C PRO A 74 -30.98 19.82 -2.63
N ASP A 75 -31.52 18.78 -1.99
CA ASP A 75 -31.97 17.56 -2.65
C ASP A 75 -32.97 17.85 -3.78
N GLY A 76 -32.85 17.11 -4.87
CA GLY A 76 -33.71 17.22 -6.04
C GLY A 76 -33.50 18.49 -6.86
N CYS A 77 -32.44 19.26 -6.62
CA CYS A 77 -32.16 20.49 -7.38
C CYS A 77 -31.87 20.24 -8.87
N ILE A 78 -31.53 19.00 -9.25
CA ILE A 78 -31.34 18.56 -10.64
C ILE A 78 -32.63 17.88 -11.14
N ARG A 79 -33.32 18.52 -12.11
CA ARG A 79 -34.58 18.04 -12.72
C ARG A 79 -34.35 17.01 -13.84
N GLN A 80 -35.33 16.14 -14.08
CA GLN A 80 -35.32 15.17 -15.19
C GLN A 80 -35.46 15.82 -16.57
N GLY A 81 -34.78 15.26 -17.59
CA GLY A 81 -35.17 15.47 -19.00
C GLY A 81 -34.06 15.80 -20.03
N GLY A 82 -32.77 15.73 -19.69
CA GLY A 82 -31.68 16.02 -20.64
C GLY A 82 -30.28 15.78 -20.07
N GLY A 83 -29.25 16.11 -20.85
CA GLY A 83 -27.87 16.13 -20.36
C GLY A 83 -27.65 17.20 -19.29
N ILE A 84 -26.44 17.34 -18.75
CA ILE A 84 -26.14 18.36 -17.74
C ILE A 84 -24.89 19.14 -18.11
N THR A 85 -24.87 20.44 -17.76
CA THR A 85 -23.66 21.27 -17.78
C THR A 85 -23.51 21.96 -16.43
N VAL A 86 -22.33 21.85 -15.82
CA VAL A 86 -21.96 22.53 -14.57
C VAL A 86 -20.84 23.50 -14.89
N SER A 87 -21.06 24.81 -14.69
CA SER A 87 -20.13 25.89 -15.04
C SER A 87 -19.89 26.81 -13.84
N PHE A 88 -18.64 27.15 -13.55
CA PHE A 88 -18.29 28.02 -12.42
C PHE A 88 -16.88 28.59 -12.57
N TYR A 89 -16.57 29.67 -11.85
CA TYR A 89 -15.20 30.16 -11.71
C TYR A 89 -14.62 29.59 -10.44
N ILE A 90 -13.36 29.17 -10.52
CA ILE A 90 -12.67 28.56 -9.38
C ILE A 90 -11.20 28.95 -9.34
N LYS A 91 -10.68 29.07 -8.12
CA LYS A 91 -9.25 29.17 -7.82
C LYS A 91 -8.94 28.16 -6.73
N VAL A 92 -8.19 27.11 -7.06
CA VAL A 92 -7.75 26.10 -6.09
C VAL A 92 -6.44 26.57 -5.46
N LYS A 93 -6.38 26.67 -4.12
CA LYS A 93 -5.25 27.27 -3.41
C LYS A 93 -4.20 26.22 -3.06
N GLU A 94 -4.59 25.27 -2.21
CA GLU A 94 -3.73 24.21 -1.72
C GLU A 94 -4.49 22.90 -1.72
N LEU A 95 -3.79 21.83 -2.03
CA LEU A 95 -4.38 20.51 -2.12
C LEU A 95 -3.39 19.51 -1.53
N ALA A 96 -3.77 18.88 -0.41
CA ALA A 96 -2.94 17.90 0.29
C ALA A 96 -3.04 16.49 -0.32
N GLY A 97 -4.06 16.23 -1.14
CA GLY A 97 -4.34 14.93 -1.74
C GLY A 97 -5.53 15.01 -2.69
N TYR A 98 -6.20 13.89 -2.94
CA TYR A 98 -7.37 13.86 -3.83
C TYR A 98 -8.56 14.64 -3.26
N GLY A 99 -9.16 15.53 -4.05
CA GLY A 99 -10.29 16.38 -3.68
C GLY A 99 -11.37 16.44 -4.76
N ALA A 100 -12.62 16.72 -4.38
CA ALA A 100 -13.72 16.97 -5.32
C ALA A 100 -14.05 18.47 -5.37
N LEU A 101 -13.91 19.08 -6.54
CA LEU A 101 -14.24 20.49 -6.78
C LEU A 101 -15.76 20.72 -6.82
N PHE A 102 -16.48 19.80 -7.46
CA PHE A 102 -17.91 19.61 -7.25
C PHE A 102 -18.24 18.11 -7.31
N SER A 103 -19.37 17.74 -6.72
CA SER A 103 -19.86 16.36 -6.78
C SER A 103 -21.38 16.29 -6.65
N PHE A 104 -22.03 15.71 -7.65
CA PHE A 104 -23.48 15.59 -7.80
C PHE A 104 -23.90 14.12 -7.95
N GLY A 105 -25.00 13.71 -7.31
CA GLY A 105 -25.60 12.39 -7.52
C GLY A 105 -26.34 11.80 -6.33
N LYS A 106 -26.62 10.50 -6.39
CA LYS A 106 -26.80 9.64 -5.22
C LYS A 106 -25.46 8.94 -5.04
N ASP A 107 -24.73 9.25 -3.97
CA ASP A 107 -23.35 8.79 -3.73
C ASP A 107 -22.28 9.39 -4.68
N SER A 108 -22.37 10.68 -5.02
CA SER A 108 -21.32 11.37 -5.79
C SER A 108 -21.02 10.74 -7.16
N CYS A 109 -22.04 10.39 -7.94
CA CYS A 109 -21.89 9.65 -9.19
C CYS A 109 -21.44 10.49 -10.40
N PHE A 110 -21.36 11.83 -10.28
CA PHE A 110 -20.82 12.76 -11.29
C PHE A 110 -20.07 13.91 -10.64
N TYR A 111 -18.81 14.14 -11.00
CA TYR A 111 -17.93 15.06 -10.28
C TYR A 111 -16.78 15.62 -11.13
N LEU A 112 -16.12 16.64 -10.60
CA LEU A 112 -14.80 17.10 -11.07
C LEU A 112 -13.78 16.92 -9.95
N SER A 113 -12.81 16.05 -10.18
CA SER A 113 -11.75 15.74 -9.21
C SER A 113 -10.51 16.57 -9.43
N ALA A 114 -9.76 16.77 -8.35
CA ALA A 114 -8.46 17.41 -8.32
C ALA A 114 -7.46 16.56 -7.52
N GLN A 115 -6.20 16.53 -7.92
CA GLN A 115 -5.10 15.98 -7.12
C GLN A 115 -3.81 16.80 -7.32
N PRO A 116 -2.83 16.74 -6.40
CA PRO A 116 -1.54 17.41 -6.60
C PRO A 116 -0.85 16.88 -7.86
N CYS A 117 -0.19 17.73 -8.62
CA CYS A 117 0.68 17.28 -9.71
C CYS A 117 2.01 16.79 -9.10
N PRO A 118 2.40 15.51 -9.27
CA PRO A 118 3.63 14.97 -8.66
C PRO A 118 4.90 15.67 -9.17
N ASP A 119 4.90 16.04 -10.45
CA ASP A 119 6.07 16.59 -11.15
C ASP A 119 6.12 18.13 -11.08
N ASP A 120 5.05 18.79 -10.62
CA ASP A 120 4.98 20.24 -10.52
C ASP A 120 4.20 20.68 -9.26
N PRO A 121 4.90 21.09 -8.17
CA PRO A 121 4.27 21.46 -6.91
C PRO A 121 3.35 22.70 -7.04
N ASP A 122 3.52 23.52 -8.08
CA ASP A 122 2.68 24.70 -8.34
C ASP A 122 1.42 24.35 -9.15
N SER A 123 1.26 23.09 -9.54
CA SER A 123 0.13 22.60 -10.34
C SER A 123 -0.72 21.57 -9.60
N ILE A 124 -1.97 21.47 -10.04
CA ILE A 124 -2.92 20.40 -9.71
C ILE A 124 -3.36 19.74 -11.01
N LEU A 125 -3.74 18.48 -10.93
CA LEU A 125 -4.32 17.71 -12.02
C LEU A 125 -5.83 17.66 -11.82
N LEU A 126 -6.61 17.88 -12.88
CA LEU A 126 -8.07 17.83 -12.87
C LEU A 126 -8.63 16.75 -13.80
N SER A 127 -9.70 16.09 -13.39
CA SER A 127 -10.40 15.12 -14.24
C SER A 127 -11.89 15.06 -13.91
N PRO A 128 -12.80 15.24 -14.88
CA PRO A 128 -14.19 14.91 -14.68
C PRO A 128 -14.34 13.39 -14.52
N GLY A 129 -15.23 12.97 -13.62
CA GLY A 129 -15.54 11.57 -13.39
C GLY A 129 -17.04 11.31 -13.32
N ALA A 130 -17.44 10.12 -13.73
CA ALA A 130 -18.76 9.58 -13.47
C ALA A 130 -18.66 8.10 -13.06
N THR A 131 -19.52 7.61 -12.17
CA THR A 131 -19.48 6.22 -11.70
C THR A 131 -20.86 5.69 -11.28
N THR A 132 -21.11 4.39 -11.53
CA THR A 132 -22.31 3.67 -11.07
C THR A 132 -22.12 2.89 -9.76
N GLY A 133 -20.93 2.91 -9.16
CA GLY A 133 -20.64 2.08 -8.00
C GLY A 133 -19.20 2.18 -7.47
N GLY A 134 -18.66 3.41 -7.39
CA GLY A 134 -17.32 3.69 -6.89
C GLY A 134 -16.20 3.62 -7.93
N ARG A 135 -14.94 3.78 -7.51
CA ARG A 135 -13.77 3.93 -8.41
C ARG A 135 -13.56 2.77 -9.39
N SER A 136 -13.95 1.55 -9.03
CA SER A 136 -13.80 0.37 -9.89
C SER A 136 -14.71 0.39 -11.13
N GLN A 137 -15.73 1.25 -11.15
CA GLN A 137 -16.67 1.42 -12.26
C GLN A 137 -16.64 2.84 -12.85
N GLU A 138 -15.66 3.65 -12.45
CA GLU A 138 -15.51 5.04 -12.86
C GLU A 138 -15.10 5.16 -14.33
N ALA A 139 -15.67 6.15 -15.02
CA ALA A 139 -15.11 6.71 -16.24
C ALA A 139 -14.56 8.10 -15.93
N ALA A 140 -13.26 8.29 -16.18
CA ALA A 140 -12.53 9.53 -16.01
C ALA A 140 -11.49 9.66 -17.13
N LEU A 141 -10.77 10.79 -17.18
CA LEU A 141 -9.68 10.98 -18.16
C LEU A 141 -8.51 10.03 -17.88
N ALA A 142 -7.93 9.48 -18.95
CA ALA A 142 -6.69 8.71 -18.90
C ALA A 142 -5.49 9.61 -18.52
N GLU A 143 -5.45 10.82 -19.05
CA GLU A 143 -4.50 11.87 -18.71
C GLU A 143 -5.25 13.06 -18.12
N TRP A 144 -4.92 13.44 -16.89
CA TRP A 144 -5.59 14.53 -16.18
C TRP A 144 -5.07 15.89 -16.65
N VAL A 145 -5.95 16.90 -16.64
CA VAL A 145 -5.62 18.25 -17.14
C VAL A 145 -4.86 19.03 -16.05
N PRO A 146 -3.60 19.44 -16.28
CA PRO A 146 -2.84 20.24 -15.31
C PRO A 146 -3.32 21.69 -15.27
N MET A 147 -3.45 22.24 -14.06
CA MET A 147 -3.84 23.63 -13.79
C MET A 147 -2.96 24.22 -12.69
N ARG A 148 -2.59 25.50 -12.81
CA ARG A 148 -1.81 26.17 -11.76
C ARG A 148 -2.66 26.43 -10.52
N LYS A 149 -2.07 26.17 -9.35
CA LYS A 149 -2.61 26.60 -8.06
C LYS A 149 -2.67 28.13 -7.97
N ASN A 150 -3.51 28.61 -7.06
CA ASN A 150 -3.70 30.03 -6.75
C ASN A 150 -4.05 30.92 -7.97
N THR A 151 -4.52 30.32 -9.06
CA THR A 151 -4.94 31.01 -10.28
C THR A 151 -6.42 30.79 -10.53
N TRP A 152 -7.15 31.85 -10.90
CA TRP A 152 -8.55 31.72 -11.32
C TRP A 152 -8.64 31.11 -12.71
N PHE A 153 -9.56 30.17 -12.87
CA PHE A 153 -10.01 29.65 -14.16
C PHE A 153 -11.52 29.45 -14.15
N HIS A 154 -12.12 29.49 -15.33
CA HIS A 154 -13.50 29.06 -15.53
C HIS A 154 -13.51 27.57 -15.89
N ALA A 155 -14.29 26.79 -15.16
CA ALA A 155 -14.45 25.36 -15.38
C ALA A 155 -15.87 25.09 -15.85
N ALA A 156 -16.01 24.25 -16.88
CA ALA A 156 -17.30 23.67 -17.21
C ALA A 156 -17.20 22.17 -17.53
N VAL A 157 -18.10 21.36 -16.96
CA VAL A 157 -18.19 19.92 -17.20
C VAL A 157 -19.56 19.59 -17.76
N THR A 158 -19.60 18.82 -18.85
CA THR A 158 -20.84 18.35 -19.48
C THR A 158 -20.97 16.84 -19.43
N PHE A 159 -22.18 16.33 -19.24
CA PHE A 159 -22.48 14.89 -19.30
C PHE A 159 -23.75 14.64 -20.13
N ASP A 160 -23.63 13.83 -21.18
CA ASP A 160 -24.70 13.59 -22.18
C ASP A 160 -25.68 12.47 -21.72
N THR A 161 -26.78 12.27 -22.44
CA THR A 161 -27.78 11.21 -22.19
C THR A 161 -27.57 9.97 -23.09
N ARG A 162 -26.85 10.09 -24.21
CA ARG A 162 -26.60 8.98 -25.14
C ARG A 162 -25.51 8.05 -24.62
N LEU A 163 -25.64 6.72 -24.72
CA LEU A 163 -24.56 5.79 -24.38
C LEU A 163 -23.74 5.38 -25.62
N PRO A 164 -22.39 5.29 -25.53
CA PRO A 164 -21.56 5.73 -24.40
C PRO A 164 -21.65 7.25 -24.22
N SER A 165 -21.82 7.70 -22.97
CA SER A 165 -22.11 9.09 -22.67
C SER A 165 -20.86 9.93 -22.60
N ALA A 166 -20.83 10.98 -23.41
CA ALA A 166 -19.73 11.95 -23.45
C ALA A 166 -19.67 12.71 -22.13
N LEU A 167 -18.46 12.75 -21.56
CA LEU A 167 -18.08 13.48 -20.37
C LEU A 167 -16.98 14.47 -20.78
N SER A 168 -17.34 15.72 -21.02
CA SER A 168 -16.43 16.72 -21.59
C SER A 168 -16.08 17.78 -20.56
N PHE A 169 -14.81 18.17 -20.51
CA PHE A 169 -14.27 19.21 -19.63
C PHE A 169 -13.76 20.39 -20.44
N TYR A 170 -14.15 21.58 -20.01
CA TYR A 170 -13.81 22.86 -20.62
C TYR A 170 -13.13 23.76 -19.58
N VAL A 171 -12.10 24.47 -20.02
CA VAL A 171 -11.36 25.45 -19.22
C VAL A 171 -11.35 26.79 -19.97
N ASP A 172 -11.70 27.88 -19.28
CA ASP A 172 -11.76 29.24 -19.83
C ASP A 172 -12.58 29.32 -21.13
N GLY A 173 -13.71 28.61 -21.14
CA GLY A 173 -14.63 28.54 -22.28
C GLY A 173 -14.17 27.67 -23.45
N SER A 174 -13.01 27.02 -23.37
CA SER A 174 -12.44 26.18 -24.44
C SER A 174 -12.44 24.69 -24.08
N PRO A 175 -12.63 23.76 -25.04
CA PRO A 175 -12.53 22.32 -24.77
C PRO A 175 -11.13 21.95 -24.28
N ALA A 176 -11.05 21.23 -23.15
CA ALA A 176 -9.78 20.79 -22.55
C ALA A 176 -9.57 19.29 -22.70
N ALA A 177 -10.59 18.48 -22.41
CA ALA A 177 -10.51 17.02 -22.49
C ALA A 177 -11.89 16.36 -22.58
N GLU A 178 -11.95 15.09 -22.99
CA GLU A 178 -13.17 14.31 -23.09
C GLU A 178 -12.94 12.85 -22.68
N ALA A 179 -13.88 12.28 -21.92
CA ALA A 179 -14.01 10.86 -21.60
C ALA A 179 -15.40 10.35 -22.01
N SER A 180 -15.63 9.05 -21.91
CA SER A 180 -16.97 8.49 -22.13
C SER A 180 -17.34 7.40 -21.14
N HIS A 181 -18.57 7.46 -20.61
CA HIS A 181 -19.10 6.46 -19.69
C HIS A 181 -20.02 5.48 -20.43
N ARG A 182 -19.65 4.19 -20.47
CA ARG A 182 -20.33 3.19 -21.31
C ARG A 182 -21.69 2.71 -20.79
N ARG A 183 -21.95 2.88 -19.49
CA ARG A 183 -23.10 2.26 -18.78
C ARG A 183 -24.00 3.25 -18.01
N MET A 184 -23.65 4.53 -18.00
CA MET A 184 -24.32 5.57 -17.23
C MET A 184 -24.33 6.83 -18.06
N ASN A 185 -25.40 7.60 -17.91
CA ASN A 185 -25.62 8.86 -18.58
C ASN A 185 -26.15 9.88 -17.56
N ALA A 186 -26.39 11.12 -17.99
CA ALA A 186 -26.85 12.18 -17.12
C ALA A 186 -28.24 11.94 -16.49
N GLU A 187 -29.06 11.02 -17.00
CA GLU A 187 -30.38 10.72 -16.42
C GLU A 187 -30.27 10.11 -15.02
N ALA A 188 -29.13 9.48 -14.70
CA ALA A 188 -28.85 8.95 -13.37
C ALA A 188 -28.75 10.04 -12.28
N LEU A 189 -28.66 11.33 -12.66
CA LEU A 189 -28.64 12.47 -11.74
C LEU A 189 -30.05 12.93 -11.34
N ALA A 190 -31.09 12.29 -11.87
CA ALA A 190 -32.47 12.57 -11.51
C ALA A 190 -32.72 12.37 -10.02
N GLY A 191 -33.12 13.46 -9.33
CA GLY A 191 -33.36 13.43 -7.89
C GLY A 191 -32.07 13.22 -7.09
N CYS A 192 -30.96 13.89 -7.47
CA CYS A 192 -29.73 13.92 -6.66
C CYS A 192 -30.04 14.31 -5.22
N THR A 193 -29.36 13.68 -4.26
CA THR A 193 -29.42 14.03 -2.83
C THR A 193 -28.07 14.51 -2.31
N ASP A 194 -27.00 14.29 -3.07
CA ASP A 194 -25.63 14.69 -2.76
C ASP A 194 -25.14 15.65 -3.83
N CYS A 195 -25.34 16.95 -3.61
CA CYS A 195 -25.00 17.98 -4.57
C CYS A 195 -24.13 19.06 -3.90
N PHE A 196 -22.80 19.00 -4.08
CA PHE A 196 -21.79 19.77 -3.33
C PHE A 196 -20.77 20.51 -4.21
N PHE A 197 -20.20 21.59 -3.67
CA PHE A 197 -18.98 22.25 -4.17
C PHE A 197 -17.91 22.31 -3.08
N GLY A 198 -16.68 21.93 -3.44
CA GLY A 198 -15.51 21.84 -2.56
C GLY A 198 -15.54 20.64 -1.60
N PHE A 199 -16.38 19.64 -1.89
CA PHE A 199 -16.58 18.42 -1.11
C PHE A 199 -17.23 17.33 -1.98
N GLY A 200 -17.07 16.06 -1.62
CA GLY A 200 -17.80 14.94 -2.23
C GLY A 200 -17.71 13.67 -1.39
N SER A 201 -18.65 12.74 -1.50
CA SER A 201 -18.61 11.49 -0.70
C SER A 201 -17.45 10.56 -1.08
N LEU A 202 -16.93 10.66 -2.31
CA LEU A 202 -15.70 9.98 -2.78
C LEU A 202 -14.40 10.69 -2.32
N SER A 203 -14.50 11.88 -1.71
CA SER A 203 -13.41 12.62 -1.09
C SER A 203 -13.95 13.52 0.04
N GLN A 204 -14.00 12.97 1.25
CA GLN A 204 -14.61 13.63 2.40
C GLN A 204 -13.76 14.77 2.99
N ASN A 205 -12.66 15.14 2.33
CA ASN A 205 -11.87 16.31 2.70
C ASN A 205 -12.35 17.53 1.90
N ALA A 206 -12.71 18.59 2.62
CA ALA A 206 -13.01 19.86 1.99
C ALA A 206 -11.78 20.39 1.23
N VAL A 207 -11.99 20.93 0.04
CA VAL A 207 -10.92 21.46 -0.82
C VAL A 207 -10.65 22.92 -0.47
N SER A 208 -9.36 23.30 -0.41
CA SER A 208 -8.98 24.70 -0.27
C SER A 208 -9.13 25.41 -1.62
N MET A 209 -10.24 26.12 -1.80
CA MET A 209 -10.60 26.75 -3.07
C MET A 209 -11.45 27.99 -2.86
N SER A 210 -11.42 28.90 -3.81
CA SER A 210 -12.39 29.99 -3.93
C SER A 210 -13.27 29.72 -5.16
N VAL A 211 -14.58 29.94 -5.04
CA VAL A 211 -15.56 29.69 -6.12
C VAL A 211 -16.58 30.82 -6.24
N THR A 212 -17.04 31.11 -7.46
CA THR A 212 -18.13 32.07 -7.73
C THR A 212 -18.87 31.78 -9.04
N ASP A 213 -20.03 32.42 -9.22
CA ASP A 213 -20.91 32.35 -10.41
C ASP A 213 -21.17 30.92 -10.89
N ILE A 214 -21.62 30.07 -9.94
CA ILE A 214 -21.99 28.68 -10.19
C ILE A 214 -23.30 28.63 -10.99
N ARG A 215 -23.28 27.96 -12.13
CA ARG A 215 -24.44 27.77 -13.01
C ARG A 215 -24.57 26.29 -13.37
N VAL A 216 -25.78 25.76 -13.18
CA VAL A 216 -26.14 24.41 -13.62
C VAL A 216 -27.20 24.52 -14.70
N PHE A 217 -27.04 23.76 -15.78
CA PHE A 217 -28.00 23.68 -16.88
C PHE A 217 -28.46 22.23 -17.02
N SER A 218 -29.77 22.01 -17.15
CA SER A 218 -30.36 20.70 -17.43
C SER A 218 -30.29 20.32 -18.93
N ARG A 219 -29.18 20.69 -19.59
CA ARG A 219 -28.81 20.27 -20.95
C ARG A 219 -27.28 20.36 -21.15
N VAL A 220 -26.76 19.69 -22.17
CA VAL A 220 -25.40 19.94 -22.67
C VAL A 220 -25.40 21.26 -23.46
N LEU A 221 -24.51 22.18 -23.09
CA LEU A 221 -24.26 23.41 -23.84
C LEU A 221 -23.26 23.15 -24.98
N ASP A 222 -23.44 23.81 -26.11
CA ASP A 222 -22.44 23.75 -27.19
C ASP A 222 -21.20 24.62 -26.89
N SER A 223 -20.12 24.43 -27.64
CA SER A 223 -18.85 25.16 -27.40
C SER A 223 -18.98 26.68 -27.51
N LYS A 224 -19.89 27.22 -28.33
CA LYS A 224 -20.10 28.68 -28.42
C LYS A 224 -20.83 29.19 -27.19
N GLU A 225 -21.79 28.42 -26.69
CA GLU A 225 -22.49 28.73 -25.46
C GLU A 225 -21.61 28.60 -24.22
N LEU A 226 -20.72 27.61 -24.16
CA LEU A 226 -19.75 27.50 -23.07
C LEU A 226 -18.74 28.65 -23.09
N PHE A 227 -18.27 29.03 -24.28
CA PHE A 227 -17.37 30.18 -24.43
C PHE A 227 -18.02 31.50 -24.00
N SER A 228 -19.32 31.71 -24.24
CA SER A 228 -20.01 32.93 -23.80
C SER A 228 -20.27 32.99 -22.28
N LEU A 229 -20.18 31.87 -21.56
CA LEU A 229 -20.22 31.85 -20.10
C LEU A 229 -18.93 32.40 -19.47
N PHE A 230 -17.81 32.35 -20.20
CA PHE A 230 -16.53 32.91 -19.77
C PHE A 230 -16.51 34.44 -19.94
N ARG A 231 -16.63 35.15 -18.82
CA ARG A 231 -16.72 36.59 -18.68
C ARG A 231 -15.39 37.12 -18.18
N ILE A 232 -14.75 37.90 -19.03
CA ILE A 232 -13.44 38.48 -18.80
C ILE A 232 -13.44 39.89 -19.37
N SER A 233 -12.87 40.84 -18.61
CA SER A 233 -12.75 42.23 -19.06
C SER A 233 -11.83 42.33 -20.27
N ASP A 234 -12.07 43.28 -21.18
CA ASP A 234 -11.22 43.43 -22.36
C ASP A 234 -9.73 43.68 -21.98
N PRO A 235 -9.37 44.51 -20.97
CA PRO A 235 -7.98 44.64 -20.52
C PRO A 235 -7.39 43.35 -19.93
N THR A 236 -8.10 42.68 -19.03
CA THR A 236 -7.61 41.44 -18.40
C THR A 236 -7.51 40.30 -19.41
N ARG A 237 -8.37 40.27 -20.43
CA ARG A 237 -8.25 39.37 -21.57
C ARG A 237 -6.93 39.56 -22.28
N LEU A 238 -6.59 40.81 -22.60
CA LEU A 238 -5.31 41.12 -23.24
C LEU A 238 -4.13 40.78 -22.34
N GLU A 239 -4.22 41.00 -21.03
CA GLU A 239 -3.17 40.64 -20.07
C GLU A 239 -2.96 39.13 -20.00
N LEU A 240 -4.02 38.34 -19.83
CA LEU A 240 -3.94 36.88 -19.74
C LEU A 240 -3.51 36.25 -21.06
N GLU A 241 -4.00 36.76 -22.18
CA GLU A 241 -3.52 36.35 -23.50
C GLU A 241 -2.05 36.74 -23.72
N MET A 242 -1.64 37.94 -23.29
CA MET A 242 -0.24 38.37 -23.35
C MET A 242 0.65 37.54 -22.42
N GLU A 243 0.17 37.15 -21.24
CA GLU A 243 0.89 36.28 -20.30
C GLU A 243 1.02 34.86 -20.85
N ALA A 244 -0.07 34.26 -21.33
CA ALA A 244 -0.06 32.96 -21.99
C ALA A 244 0.90 32.97 -23.19
N LEU A 245 0.86 34.02 -23.99
CA LEU A 245 1.81 34.24 -25.07
C LEU A 245 3.25 34.38 -24.56
N CYS A 246 3.50 35.15 -23.50
CA CYS A 246 4.84 35.32 -22.92
C CYS A 246 5.40 34.00 -22.37
N ARG A 247 4.56 33.09 -21.85
CA ARG A 247 4.98 31.76 -21.38
C ARG A 247 5.49 30.86 -22.50
N LEU A 248 5.18 31.18 -23.77
CA LEU A 248 5.78 30.49 -24.91
C LEU A 248 7.27 30.85 -25.10
N PHE A 249 7.79 31.82 -24.35
CA PHE A 249 9.17 32.28 -24.43
C PHE A 249 9.92 31.98 -23.14
N SER A 250 11.11 31.40 -23.28
CA SER A 250 12.08 31.14 -22.22
C SER A 250 13.17 32.21 -22.22
N ASP A 251 13.96 32.30 -21.14
CA ASP A 251 15.09 33.24 -21.04
C ASP A 251 16.17 32.99 -22.11
N ARG A 252 16.24 31.76 -22.65
CA ARG A 252 17.12 31.34 -23.74
C ARG A 252 16.30 30.59 -24.79
N MET A 253 16.31 31.04 -26.04
CA MET A 253 15.44 30.52 -27.12
C MET A 253 16.25 30.19 -28.37
N THR A 254 16.18 28.94 -28.82
CA THR A 254 16.81 28.47 -30.07
C THR A 254 15.88 28.55 -31.27
N GLU A 255 14.58 28.70 -31.05
CA GLU A 255 13.57 28.93 -32.06
C GLU A 255 12.48 29.81 -31.46
N LEU A 256 11.69 30.47 -32.30
CA LEU A 256 10.49 31.14 -31.82
C LEU A 256 9.35 30.12 -31.74
N PRO A 257 8.50 30.19 -30.71
CA PRO A 257 7.26 29.42 -30.70
C PRO A 257 6.40 29.85 -31.90
N VAL A 258 5.45 28.99 -32.30
CA VAL A 258 4.45 29.38 -33.30
C VAL A 258 3.68 30.60 -32.76
N LEU A 259 3.88 31.75 -33.39
CA LEU A 259 3.28 33.00 -32.93
C LEU A 259 1.83 33.09 -33.41
N PRO A 260 0.84 33.03 -32.51
CA PRO A 260 -0.56 33.00 -32.90
C PRO A 260 -1.01 34.37 -33.40
N THR A 261 -1.75 34.46 -34.50
CA THR A 261 -2.35 35.73 -34.95
C THR A 261 -3.58 36.13 -34.13
N ALA A 262 -4.16 35.18 -33.40
CA ALA A 262 -5.18 35.41 -32.39
C ALA A 262 -4.98 34.45 -31.23
N GLY A 263 -5.16 34.92 -29.99
CA GLY A 263 -5.14 34.02 -28.84
C GLY A 263 -6.48 33.30 -28.63
N SER A 264 -6.47 32.37 -27.68
CA SER A 264 -7.58 31.47 -27.39
C SER A 264 -8.84 32.19 -26.88
N LEU A 265 -8.71 33.40 -26.36
CA LEU A 265 -9.81 34.25 -25.91
C LEU A 265 -10.19 35.30 -26.98
N GLY A 266 -9.62 35.19 -28.19
CA GLY A 266 -9.97 35.98 -29.36
C GLY A 266 -9.27 37.33 -29.49
N ALA A 267 -8.23 37.65 -28.69
CA ALA A 267 -7.46 38.85 -28.97
C ALA A 267 -6.61 38.66 -30.22
N GLY A 268 -6.59 39.66 -31.10
CA GLY A 268 -5.69 39.68 -32.25
C GLY A 268 -4.30 40.10 -31.82
N PHE A 269 -3.29 39.31 -32.18
CA PHE A 269 -1.90 39.62 -31.93
C PHE A 269 -1.21 40.12 -33.20
N ARG A 270 -0.37 41.15 -33.02
CA ARG A 270 0.58 41.60 -34.02
C ARG A 270 1.96 41.65 -33.39
N PHE A 271 2.92 41.10 -34.11
CA PHE A 271 4.30 41.00 -33.66
C PHE A 271 5.18 41.86 -34.55
N ARG A 272 6.18 42.48 -33.94
CA ARG A 272 7.20 43.25 -34.63
C ARG A 272 8.55 42.98 -34.00
N SER A 273 9.50 42.55 -34.82
CA SER A 273 10.90 42.46 -34.38
C SER A 273 11.45 43.85 -34.03
N LEU A 274 12.05 43.96 -32.85
CA LEU A 274 12.83 45.13 -32.44
C LEU A 274 14.34 44.90 -32.60
N THR A 275 14.76 43.65 -32.88
CA THR A 275 16.14 43.24 -33.12
C THR A 275 16.22 42.46 -34.44
N PRO A 276 16.21 43.15 -35.60
CA PRO A 276 16.19 42.52 -36.92
C PRO A 276 17.32 41.53 -37.17
N ASP A 277 18.46 41.72 -36.49
CA ASP A 277 19.65 40.86 -36.62
C ASP A 277 19.49 39.48 -35.95
N SER A 278 18.59 39.36 -34.97
CA SER A 278 18.31 38.09 -34.26
C SER A 278 16.88 37.58 -34.51
N ILE A 279 15.99 38.41 -35.04
CA ILE A 279 14.60 38.07 -35.37
C ILE A 279 14.23 38.79 -36.68
N THR A 280 13.95 38.07 -37.76
CA THR A 280 13.62 38.63 -39.08
C THR A 280 12.27 39.38 -39.10
N GLY A 281 12.00 40.10 -40.19
CA GLY A 281 10.71 40.77 -40.44
C GLY A 281 9.52 39.82 -40.60
N ASP A 282 9.76 38.56 -41.00
CA ASP A 282 8.78 37.47 -41.02
C ASP A 282 8.77 36.65 -39.70
N LEU A 283 9.37 37.18 -38.64
CA LEU A 283 9.35 36.65 -37.27
C LEU A 283 9.99 35.27 -37.12
N ARG A 284 11.11 35.05 -37.81
CA ARG A 284 11.97 33.88 -37.63
C ARG A 284 13.18 34.26 -36.81
N LEU A 285 13.53 33.40 -35.86
CA LEU A 285 14.71 33.59 -35.04
C LEU A 285 15.97 33.32 -35.89
N ILE A 286 16.89 34.27 -35.91
CA ILE A 286 18.22 34.08 -36.49
C ILE A 286 19.15 33.74 -35.32
N ARG A 287 19.55 32.47 -35.24
CA ARG A 287 20.59 32.09 -34.29
C ARG A 287 21.95 32.56 -34.81
N PRO A 288 22.80 33.14 -33.95
CA PRO A 288 24.20 33.37 -34.28
C PRO A 288 24.87 32.07 -34.72
N ALA A 289 25.81 32.16 -35.66
CA ALA A 289 26.63 31.02 -36.06
C ALA A 289 27.41 30.47 -34.85
N ALA A 290 27.64 29.16 -34.82
CA ALA A 290 28.43 28.51 -33.78
C ALA A 290 29.78 29.23 -33.57
N GLY A 291 30.14 29.50 -32.31
CA GLY A 291 31.35 30.25 -31.93
C GLY A 291 31.18 31.78 -31.82
N SER A 292 30.00 32.32 -32.15
CA SER A 292 29.64 33.73 -31.89
C SER A 292 29.09 33.89 -30.46
N PRO A 293 29.16 35.08 -29.84
CA PRO A 293 28.48 35.33 -28.56
C PRO A 293 26.95 35.24 -28.74
N ASP A 294 26.25 34.84 -27.67
CA ASP A 294 24.79 34.88 -27.59
C ASP A 294 24.28 36.28 -27.97
N GLN A 295 23.20 36.35 -28.74
CA GLN A 295 22.56 37.62 -29.09
C GLN A 295 21.29 37.85 -28.26
N THR A 296 20.82 39.09 -28.17
CA THR A 296 19.54 39.39 -27.52
C THR A 296 18.45 39.52 -28.58
N GLY A 297 17.43 38.68 -28.50
CA GLY A 297 16.19 38.83 -29.28
C GLY A 297 15.20 39.71 -28.52
N ARG A 298 14.61 40.70 -29.19
CA ARG A 298 13.50 41.51 -28.67
C ARG A 298 12.34 41.57 -29.66
N LEU A 299 11.16 41.25 -29.16
CA LEU A 299 9.94 41.15 -29.94
C LEU A 299 8.87 42.02 -29.29
N GLN A 300 8.39 43.03 -30.02
CA GLN A 300 7.24 43.81 -29.59
C GLN A 300 5.97 43.08 -30.00
N VAL A 301 5.11 42.80 -29.03
CA VAL A 301 3.77 42.26 -29.25
C VAL A 301 2.76 43.36 -28.97
N THR A 302 1.82 43.53 -29.89
CA THR A 302 0.59 44.28 -29.70
C THR A 302 -0.57 43.29 -29.66
N ALA A 303 -1.24 43.17 -28.52
CA ALA A 303 -2.50 42.46 -28.38
C ALA A 303 -3.66 43.46 -28.48
N SER A 304 -4.73 43.10 -29.20
CA SER A 304 -5.90 43.95 -29.41
C SER A 304 -7.20 43.15 -29.34
N TYR A 305 -8.18 43.66 -28.62
CA TYR A 305 -9.52 43.07 -28.52
C TYR A 305 -10.52 44.20 -28.37
N ARG A 306 -11.43 44.33 -29.35
CA ARG A 306 -12.33 45.49 -29.50
C ARG A 306 -11.55 46.81 -29.43
N ASP A 307 -11.90 47.71 -28.52
CA ASP A 307 -11.25 49.03 -28.36
C ASP A 307 -10.03 49.00 -27.41
N SER A 308 -9.76 47.86 -26.75
CA SER A 308 -8.62 47.71 -25.84
C SER A 308 -7.36 47.26 -26.60
N ARG A 309 -6.20 47.76 -26.17
CA ARG A 309 -4.88 47.43 -26.73
C ARG A 309 -3.84 47.34 -25.62
N LEU A 310 -2.97 46.32 -25.68
CA LEU A 310 -1.85 46.12 -24.78
C LEU A 310 -0.58 45.88 -25.60
N GLU A 311 0.50 46.58 -25.26
CA GLU A 311 1.82 46.37 -25.87
C GLU A 311 2.82 45.86 -24.86
N LYS A 312 3.64 44.87 -25.25
CA LYS A 312 4.71 44.34 -24.42
C LYS A 312 5.93 44.03 -25.27
N THR A 313 7.12 44.25 -24.71
CA THR A 313 8.37 43.80 -25.32
C THR A 313 8.83 42.54 -24.62
N ILE A 314 8.97 41.44 -25.36
CA ILE A 314 9.54 40.19 -24.88
C ILE A 314 11.03 40.20 -25.23
N SER A 315 11.89 39.95 -24.26
CA SER A 315 13.34 39.87 -24.44
C SER A 315 13.84 38.50 -24.00
N PHE A 316 14.69 37.87 -24.80
CA PHE A 316 15.33 36.59 -24.48
C PHE A 316 16.72 36.54 -25.12
N LEU A 317 17.57 35.67 -24.60
CA LEU A 317 18.85 35.36 -25.23
C LEU A 317 18.61 34.37 -26.36
N VAL A 318 19.16 34.68 -27.53
CA VAL A 318 19.29 33.74 -28.63
C VAL A 318 20.70 33.16 -28.55
N PRO A 319 20.85 31.94 -28.00
CA PRO A 319 22.15 31.34 -27.95
C PRO A 319 22.63 31.05 -29.36
N ALA A 320 23.94 31.20 -29.56
CA ALA A 320 24.58 30.71 -30.78
C ALA A 320 24.19 29.25 -31.02
N LEU A 321 24.15 28.83 -32.28
CA LEU A 321 24.01 27.42 -32.62
C LEU A 321 25.03 26.62 -31.80
N PRO A 322 24.63 25.58 -31.03
CA PRO A 322 25.61 24.70 -30.41
C PRO A 322 26.50 24.22 -31.54
N SER A 323 27.80 24.22 -31.28
CA SER A 323 28.72 23.63 -32.21
C SER A 323 28.29 22.18 -32.45
N ASP A 324 28.54 21.67 -33.66
CA ASP A 324 28.30 20.26 -33.92
C ASP A 324 29.02 19.36 -32.90
N ALA A 325 30.14 19.84 -32.31
CA ALA A 325 30.87 19.14 -31.25
C ALA A 325 30.10 19.04 -29.91
N GLU A 326 29.34 20.07 -29.52
CA GLU A 326 28.57 20.06 -28.27
C GLU A 326 27.36 19.13 -28.36
N ARG A 327 26.58 19.23 -29.45
CA ARG A 327 25.45 18.33 -29.74
C ARG A 327 25.88 16.87 -29.81
N LEU A 328 27.02 16.63 -30.46
CA LEU A 328 27.61 15.30 -30.58
C LEU A 328 28.01 14.71 -29.24
N ARG A 329 28.57 15.52 -28.34
CA ARG A 329 28.97 15.08 -27.00
C ARG A 329 27.76 14.71 -26.15
N GLU A 330 26.71 15.52 -26.15
CA GLU A 330 25.47 15.22 -25.41
C GLU A 330 24.81 13.91 -25.89
N ASP A 331 24.76 13.72 -27.21
CA ASP A 331 24.28 12.47 -27.82
C ASP A 331 25.14 11.26 -27.42
N LEU A 332 26.47 11.40 -27.38
CA LEU A 332 27.40 10.33 -26.97
C LEU A 332 27.29 10.01 -25.48
N ASP A 333 27.14 11.01 -24.62
CA ASP A 333 27.07 10.85 -23.17
C ASP A 333 25.76 10.17 -22.74
N ALA A 334 24.66 10.40 -23.47
CA ALA A 334 23.36 9.81 -23.22
C ALA A 334 23.27 8.30 -23.55
N VAL A 335 24.20 7.74 -24.33
CA VAL A 335 24.19 6.31 -24.65
C VAL A 335 24.70 5.48 -23.48
N THR A 336 23.87 4.56 -22.99
CA THR A 336 24.24 3.57 -21.97
C THR A 336 23.99 2.16 -22.51
N LEU A 337 24.87 1.22 -22.19
CA LEU A 337 24.66 -0.20 -22.46
C LEU A 337 24.27 -0.89 -21.13
N PRO A 338 23.22 -1.73 -21.09
CA PRO A 338 22.79 -2.37 -19.85
C PRO A 338 23.80 -3.43 -19.41
N PHE A 339 24.31 -3.31 -18.18
CA PHE A 339 25.22 -4.27 -17.52
C PHE A 339 26.43 -4.67 -18.39
N PRO A 340 27.28 -3.70 -18.78
CA PRO A 340 28.40 -3.96 -19.69
C PRO A 340 29.39 -4.98 -19.13
N GLY A 341 29.46 -5.16 -17.82
CA GLY A 341 30.31 -6.14 -17.16
C GLY A 341 29.79 -7.58 -17.23
N HIS A 342 28.60 -7.84 -17.81
CA HIS A 342 27.94 -9.15 -17.82
C HIS A 342 27.23 -9.48 -19.14
N VAL A 343 27.91 -9.31 -20.28
CA VAL A 343 27.32 -9.52 -21.61
C VAL A 343 27.35 -11.00 -22.00
N ALA A 344 26.18 -11.54 -22.32
CA ALA A 344 25.99 -12.95 -22.65
C ALA A 344 25.16 -13.21 -23.93
N GLY A 345 24.62 -12.16 -24.53
CA GLY A 345 23.79 -12.22 -25.72
C GLY A 345 23.88 -10.92 -26.52
N ASP A 346 23.21 -10.90 -27.67
CA ASP A 346 23.27 -9.78 -28.60
C ASP A 346 22.80 -8.47 -27.96
N LEU A 347 23.51 -7.38 -28.23
CA LEU A 347 23.18 -6.04 -27.75
C LEU A 347 22.35 -5.29 -28.79
N SER A 348 21.31 -4.59 -28.33
CA SER A 348 20.61 -3.60 -29.16
C SER A 348 21.37 -2.28 -29.11
N LEU A 349 21.94 -1.87 -30.25
CA LEU A 349 22.80 -0.69 -30.34
C LEU A 349 22.07 0.46 -31.05
N PRO A 350 22.01 1.68 -30.46
CA PRO A 350 21.35 2.82 -31.09
C PRO A 350 22.11 3.28 -32.34
N THR A 351 21.36 3.75 -33.35
CA THR A 351 21.90 4.20 -34.66
C THR A 351 21.89 5.71 -34.86
N GLY A 352 21.34 6.47 -33.90
CA GLY A 352 21.41 7.92 -33.86
C GLY A 352 21.07 8.49 -32.50
N GLY A 353 21.52 9.71 -32.26
CA GLY A 353 21.26 10.48 -31.04
C GLY A 353 20.10 11.45 -31.22
N ALA A 354 19.51 11.88 -30.10
CA ALA A 354 18.36 12.79 -30.09
C ALA A 354 18.67 14.14 -30.75
N ASN A 355 19.93 14.57 -30.78
CA ASN A 355 20.39 15.81 -31.41
C ASN A 355 20.83 15.64 -32.88
N GLY A 356 20.53 14.49 -33.50
CA GLY A 356 20.76 14.25 -34.94
C GLY A 356 22.13 13.68 -35.27
N SER A 357 22.94 13.31 -34.27
CA SER A 357 24.19 12.59 -34.50
C SER A 357 23.91 11.23 -35.10
N ARG A 358 24.68 10.84 -36.11
CA ARG A 358 24.61 9.49 -36.68
C ARG A 358 25.58 8.59 -35.93
N PHE A 359 25.08 7.48 -35.39
CA PHE A 359 25.89 6.52 -34.66
C PHE A 359 26.31 5.36 -35.56
N THR A 360 27.58 5.01 -35.46
CA THR A 360 28.19 3.84 -36.07
C THR A 360 29.02 3.13 -35.03
N TRP A 361 28.80 1.83 -34.89
CA TRP A 361 29.50 1.03 -33.90
C TRP A 361 30.66 0.29 -34.54
N ARG A 362 31.76 0.19 -33.80
CA ARG A 362 32.94 -0.58 -34.17
C ARG A 362 33.34 -1.47 -32.99
N SER A 363 33.66 -2.71 -33.27
CA SER A 363 34.18 -3.62 -32.26
C SER A 363 35.70 -3.63 -32.25
N GLY A 364 36.28 -3.56 -31.04
CA GLY A 364 37.69 -3.83 -30.81
C GLY A 364 38.06 -5.32 -30.99
N ASP A 365 37.07 -6.22 -30.98
CA ASP A 365 37.23 -7.64 -31.30
C ASP A 365 36.03 -8.18 -32.09
N PRO A 366 36.02 -8.00 -33.43
CA PRO A 366 34.93 -8.45 -34.28
C PRO A 366 34.70 -9.97 -34.29
N ALA A 367 35.65 -10.78 -33.81
CA ALA A 367 35.48 -12.23 -33.72
C ALA A 367 34.53 -12.64 -32.59
N HIS A 368 34.41 -11.81 -31.55
CA HIS A 368 33.58 -12.09 -30.37
C HIS A 368 32.39 -11.13 -30.20
N ILE A 369 32.44 -9.93 -30.78
CA ILE A 369 31.27 -9.06 -30.88
C ILE A 369 31.31 -8.24 -32.17
N SER A 370 30.25 -8.29 -32.97
CA SER A 370 30.18 -7.52 -34.22
C SER A 370 29.77 -6.06 -33.99
N SER A 371 29.97 -5.21 -34.99
CA SER A 371 29.46 -3.83 -35.02
C SER A 371 27.92 -3.72 -34.98
N ALA A 372 27.18 -4.81 -35.22
CA ALA A 372 25.73 -4.84 -35.08
C ALA A 372 25.28 -5.27 -33.68
N GLY A 373 26.21 -5.49 -32.75
CA GLY A 373 25.91 -5.96 -31.39
C GLY A 373 25.75 -7.48 -31.28
N LYS A 374 25.91 -8.23 -32.38
CA LYS A 374 25.90 -9.71 -32.33
C LYS A 374 27.09 -10.25 -31.55
N VAL A 375 26.85 -11.09 -30.55
CA VAL A 375 27.86 -11.64 -29.63
C VAL A 375 28.19 -13.09 -29.96
N ILE A 376 29.47 -13.42 -29.97
CA ILE A 376 30.03 -14.77 -30.03
C ILE A 376 30.83 -14.97 -28.73
N ARG A 377 30.38 -15.91 -27.90
CA ARG A 377 30.91 -16.12 -26.55
C ARG A 377 32.28 -16.82 -26.59
N PRO A 378 33.22 -16.45 -25.70
CA PRO A 378 34.49 -17.16 -25.57
C PRO A 378 34.29 -18.60 -25.03
N GLU A 379 35.28 -19.48 -25.17
CA GLU A 379 35.12 -20.91 -24.80
C GLU A 379 35.42 -21.24 -23.32
N LYS A 380 36.22 -20.44 -22.61
CA LYS A 380 36.76 -20.83 -21.30
C LYS A 380 36.72 -19.74 -20.23
N GLU A 381 37.21 -18.55 -20.55
CA GLU A 381 37.33 -17.44 -19.59
C GLU A 381 36.58 -16.22 -20.09
N PRO A 382 36.04 -15.37 -19.19
CA PRO A 382 35.48 -14.08 -19.56
C PRO A 382 36.48 -13.24 -20.36
N LEU A 383 36.01 -12.62 -21.44
CA LEU A 383 36.82 -11.81 -22.34
C LEU A 383 36.37 -10.35 -22.27
N SER A 384 37.28 -9.44 -21.89
CA SER A 384 37.01 -8.01 -21.96
C SER A 384 37.21 -7.50 -23.39
N VAL A 385 36.16 -6.92 -23.98
CA VAL A 385 36.15 -6.34 -25.32
C VAL A 385 35.62 -4.91 -25.25
N THR A 386 36.21 -3.97 -25.98
CA THR A 386 35.68 -2.60 -26.05
C THR A 386 34.86 -2.42 -27.33
N LEU A 387 33.59 -2.00 -27.20
CA LEU A 387 32.79 -1.45 -28.30
C LEU A 387 33.03 0.05 -28.37
N PHE A 388 33.33 0.56 -29.56
CA PHE A 388 33.47 1.97 -29.82
C PHE A 388 32.22 2.47 -30.52
N LEU A 389 31.53 3.41 -29.88
CA LEU A 389 30.50 4.21 -30.50
C LEU A 389 31.19 5.39 -31.17
N GLU A 390 31.24 5.38 -32.50
CA GLU A 390 31.64 6.52 -33.29
C GLU A 390 30.38 7.30 -33.66
N ALA A 391 30.41 8.60 -33.43
CA ALA A 391 29.32 9.49 -33.78
C ALA A 391 29.83 10.61 -34.69
N GLY A 392 29.03 10.97 -35.67
CA GLY A 392 29.30 12.09 -36.57
C GLY A 392 28.12 13.06 -36.65
N LEU A 393 28.43 14.35 -36.62
CA LEU A 393 27.50 15.44 -36.87
C LEU A 393 28.25 16.56 -37.60
N GLY A 394 27.90 16.82 -38.87
CA GLY A 394 28.63 17.79 -39.71
C GLY A 394 30.12 17.47 -39.86
N MET A 395 30.99 18.42 -39.48
CA MET A 395 32.45 18.23 -39.43
C MET A 395 32.96 17.68 -38.08
N ALA A 396 32.10 17.65 -37.06
CA ALA A 396 32.44 17.11 -35.76
C ALA A 396 32.37 15.58 -35.76
N LYS A 397 33.39 14.98 -35.13
CA LYS A 397 33.49 13.54 -34.92
C LYS A 397 33.85 13.29 -33.47
N GLY A 398 33.25 12.27 -32.89
CA GLY A 398 33.45 11.89 -31.49
C GLY A 398 33.37 10.38 -31.38
N GLU A 399 34.06 9.85 -30.39
CA GLU A 399 34.07 8.43 -30.10
C GLU A 399 33.92 8.22 -28.59
N ARG A 400 33.15 7.21 -28.21
CA ARG A 400 33.04 6.74 -26.82
C ARG A 400 33.24 5.23 -26.77
N GLY A 401 34.18 4.79 -25.94
CA GLY A 401 34.41 3.37 -25.69
C GLY A 401 33.54 2.83 -24.56
N PHE A 402 32.96 1.66 -24.77
CA PHE A 402 32.26 0.87 -23.77
C PHE A 402 33.03 -0.44 -23.57
N THR A 403 33.68 -0.59 -22.42
CA THR A 403 34.33 -1.85 -22.07
C THR A 403 33.27 -2.84 -21.63
N LEU A 404 33.15 -3.93 -22.38
CA LEU A 404 32.25 -5.04 -22.14
C LEU A 404 33.02 -6.25 -21.64
N THR A 405 32.40 -7.08 -20.80
CA THR A 405 32.91 -8.41 -20.45
C THR A 405 31.99 -9.47 -21.04
N LEU A 406 32.49 -10.21 -22.04
CA LEU A 406 31.79 -11.31 -22.69
C LEU A 406 32.00 -12.60 -21.89
N TYR A 407 30.93 -13.22 -21.41
CA TYR A 407 31.04 -14.46 -20.63
C TYR A 407 31.04 -15.71 -21.53
N PRO A 408 31.87 -16.71 -21.22
CA PRO A 408 31.90 -17.97 -21.96
C PRO A 408 30.63 -18.76 -21.72
N VAL A 409 30.25 -19.64 -22.65
CA VAL A 409 29.17 -20.62 -22.43
C VAL A 409 29.68 -21.66 -21.45
N TYR A 410 29.24 -21.64 -20.20
CA TYR A 410 29.49 -22.76 -19.30
C TYR A 410 28.44 -23.83 -19.62
N GLY A 411 28.90 -25.01 -20.03
CA GLY A 411 28.00 -26.11 -20.31
C GLY A 411 27.43 -26.62 -18.99
N GLN A 412 26.18 -26.29 -18.66
CA GLN A 412 25.46 -26.97 -17.59
C GLN A 412 23.97 -27.18 -17.89
N GLU A 413 23.50 -28.33 -17.40
CA GLU A 413 22.11 -28.76 -17.41
C GLU A 413 21.25 -27.74 -16.67
N LYS A 414 20.11 -27.36 -17.29
CA LYS A 414 19.05 -26.64 -16.59
C LYS A 414 18.73 -27.45 -15.32
N PRO A 415 18.63 -26.84 -14.13
CA PRO A 415 18.18 -27.56 -12.95
C PRO A 415 16.87 -28.28 -13.29
N LEU A 416 16.90 -29.61 -13.17
CA LEU A 416 15.77 -30.49 -13.44
C LEU A 416 14.68 -30.12 -12.46
N ARG A 417 13.60 -29.51 -12.97
CA ARG A 417 12.38 -29.28 -12.19
C ARG A 417 11.77 -30.62 -11.82
N ILE A 418 11.97 -31.06 -10.58
CA ILE A 418 11.16 -32.12 -10.00
C ILE A 418 9.77 -31.54 -9.75
N ARG A 419 8.82 -31.88 -10.61
CA ARG A 419 7.39 -31.70 -10.30
C ARG A 419 7.07 -32.57 -9.08
N PHE A 420 6.46 -31.96 -8.07
CA PHE A 420 5.92 -32.71 -6.96
C PHE A 420 4.91 -33.75 -7.46
N PRO A 421 5.08 -35.04 -7.11
CA PRO A 421 3.97 -35.97 -7.17
C PRO A 421 2.95 -35.55 -6.11
N GLN A 422 1.67 -35.46 -6.50
CA GLN A 422 0.56 -35.56 -5.56
C GLN A 422 0.70 -36.88 -4.79
N LYS A 423 1.24 -36.83 -3.58
CA LYS A 423 1.11 -37.92 -2.60
C LYS A 423 0.48 -37.33 -1.36
N GLY A 424 -0.77 -37.73 -1.10
CA GLY A 424 -1.43 -37.52 0.18
C GLY A 424 -0.51 -38.01 1.30
N GLY A 425 -0.16 -37.11 2.21
CA GLY A 425 0.62 -37.43 3.38
C GLY A 425 -0.04 -38.57 4.15
N ARG A 426 0.76 -39.56 4.56
CA ARG A 426 0.32 -40.53 5.56
C ARG A 426 -0.01 -39.75 6.84
N PRO A 427 -1.18 -39.94 7.46
CA PRO A 427 -1.43 -39.38 8.79
C PRO A 427 -0.34 -39.89 9.74
N ALA A 428 0.22 -38.99 10.54
CA ALA A 428 1.06 -39.38 11.66
C ALA A 428 0.28 -40.37 12.53
N ALA A 429 0.90 -41.49 12.88
CA ALA A 429 0.28 -42.47 13.77
C ALA A 429 0.25 -41.89 15.20
N GLY A 430 -0.92 -41.39 15.62
CA GLY A 430 -1.18 -40.88 16.97
C GLY A 430 -1.61 -39.42 17.03
N ILE A 431 -2.22 -39.02 18.15
CA ILE A 431 -2.62 -37.62 18.42
C ILE A 431 -1.34 -36.82 18.76
N PRO A 432 -1.00 -35.76 18.00
CA PRO A 432 0.17 -34.93 18.28
C PRO A 432 0.11 -34.29 19.68
N LEU A 433 1.24 -34.30 20.38
CA LEU A 433 1.39 -33.67 21.70
C LEU A 433 2.40 -32.52 21.62
N PRO A 434 2.15 -31.38 22.30
CA PRO A 434 3.11 -30.29 22.34
C PRO A 434 4.39 -30.75 23.06
N ARG A 435 5.54 -30.51 22.45
CA ARG A 435 6.88 -30.84 22.96
C ARG A 435 7.61 -29.61 23.52
N ALA A 436 7.16 -28.42 23.15
CA ALA A 436 7.66 -27.14 23.66
C ALA A 436 6.50 -26.16 23.86
N LYS A 437 6.79 -25.02 24.49
CA LYS A 437 5.89 -23.86 24.62
C LYS A 437 6.70 -22.58 24.44
N ALA A 438 6.07 -21.48 24.02
CA ALA A 438 6.73 -20.18 24.06
C ALA A 438 7.12 -19.82 25.51
N VAL A 439 8.30 -19.22 25.67
CA VAL A 439 8.70 -18.56 26.91
C VAL A 439 7.79 -17.34 27.11
N ARG A 440 7.50 -16.97 28.37
CA ARG A 440 6.57 -15.87 28.62
C ARG A 440 7.19 -14.57 28.12
N LEU A 441 6.40 -13.75 27.41
CA LEU A 441 6.89 -12.47 26.87
C LEU A 441 7.54 -11.58 27.95
N ARG A 442 6.95 -11.57 29.15
CA ARG A 442 7.45 -10.81 30.30
C ARG A 442 8.81 -11.30 30.86
N GLU A 443 9.36 -12.37 30.33
CA GLU A 443 10.69 -12.88 30.70
C GLU A 443 11.75 -12.48 29.67
N ILE A 444 11.35 -11.86 28.57
CA ILE A 444 12.24 -11.53 27.45
C ILE A 444 12.20 -10.04 27.19
N THR A 445 13.35 -9.40 27.31
CA THR A 445 13.54 -8.00 26.91
C THR A 445 14.38 -7.93 25.64
N LEU A 446 13.90 -7.20 24.64
CA LEU A 446 14.70 -6.90 23.43
C LEU A 446 15.78 -5.86 23.80
N LEU A 447 17.02 -6.03 23.32
CA LEU A 447 18.11 -5.11 23.65
C LEU A 447 18.21 -3.98 22.60
N ASP A 448 18.39 -2.75 23.09
CA ASP A 448 18.32 -1.52 22.30
C ASP A 448 19.55 -1.26 21.43
N SER A 449 19.30 -1.10 20.12
CA SER A 449 20.12 -0.54 19.02
C SER A 449 19.96 -1.30 17.68
N SER A 450 19.08 -2.31 17.60
CA SER A 450 18.80 -3.09 16.39
C SER A 450 17.64 -2.52 15.56
N LEU A 451 17.49 -2.98 14.31
CA LEU A 451 16.33 -2.72 13.45
C LEU A 451 15.01 -2.95 14.21
N PHE A 452 14.90 -4.10 14.88
CA PHE A 452 13.70 -4.49 15.63
C PHE A 452 13.43 -3.58 16.82
N GLY A 453 14.46 -3.17 17.56
CA GLY A 453 14.33 -2.19 18.65
C GLY A 453 13.87 -0.82 18.13
N GLY A 454 14.41 -0.37 16.99
CA GLY A 454 13.94 0.84 16.33
C GLY A 454 12.49 0.77 15.87
N ASN A 455 12.07 -0.36 15.30
CA ASN A 455 10.69 -0.58 14.87
C ASN A 455 9.72 -0.64 16.05
N GLN A 456 10.09 -1.37 17.11
CA GLN A 456 9.31 -1.46 18.35
C GLN A 456 9.14 -0.08 18.96
N LYS A 457 10.22 0.69 19.09
CA LYS A 457 10.16 2.05 19.63
C LYS A 457 9.18 2.94 18.85
N ARG A 458 9.22 2.95 17.52
CA ARG A 458 8.28 3.75 16.71
C ARG A 458 6.83 3.31 16.90
N CYS A 459 6.58 2.00 17.04
CA CYS A 459 5.25 1.51 17.35
C CYS A 459 4.79 1.94 18.74
N LEU A 460 5.66 1.87 19.76
CA LEU A 460 5.34 2.36 21.11
C LEU A 460 5.03 3.86 21.10
N ASP A 461 5.85 4.66 20.44
CA ASP A 461 5.63 6.11 20.30
C ASP A 461 4.27 6.40 19.62
N TYR A 462 3.89 5.61 18.61
CA TYR A 462 2.58 5.70 17.96
C TYR A 462 1.42 5.27 18.87
N LEU A 463 1.55 4.16 19.61
CA LEU A 463 0.54 3.72 20.57
C LEU A 463 0.33 4.75 21.68
N GLN A 464 1.38 5.49 22.07
CA GLN A 464 1.27 6.63 22.99
C GLN A 464 0.47 7.78 22.37
N LEU A 465 0.70 8.10 21.09
CA LEU A 465 0.01 9.14 20.33
C LEU A 465 -1.50 8.86 20.12
N LEU A 466 -1.89 7.59 19.99
CA LEU A 466 -3.30 7.22 19.79
C LEU A 466 -4.16 7.59 21.00
N ASP A 467 -5.23 8.35 20.76
CA ASP A 467 -6.15 8.84 21.77
C ASP A 467 -7.26 7.81 22.04
N CYS A 468 -7.39 7.42 23.30
CA CYS A 468 -8.36 6.42 23.72
C CYS A 468 -9.80 6.83 23.43
N ASP A 469 -10.15 8.11 23.59
CA ASP A 469 -11.51 8.58 23.36
C ASP A 469 -11.88 8.61 21.88
N ARG A 470 -10.90 8.87 21.00
CA ARG A 470 -11.06 8.68 19.54
C ARG A 470 -11.29 7.21 19.20
N MET A 471 -10.53 6.29 19.78
CA MET A 471 -10.74 4.85 19.55
C MET A 471 -12.09 4.37 20.12
N LEU A 472 -12.59 4.96 21.20
CA LEU A 472 -13.92 4.66 21.78
C LEU A 472 -15.09 5.36 21.08
N TYR A 473 -14.82 6.28 20.14
CA TYR A 473 -15.83 7.17 19.56
C TYR A 473 -17.05 6.41 18.99
N HIS A 474 -16.82 5.40 18.16
CA HIS A 474 -17.91 4.68 17.49
C HIS A 474 -18.71 3.79 18.44
N PHE A 475 -18.08 3.24 19.48
CA PHE A 475 -18.75 2.50 20.52
C PHE A 475 -19.69 3.42 21.31
N ARG A 476 -19.20 4.57 21.80
CA ARG A 476 -20.03 5.55 22.52
C ARG A 476 -21.20 6.02 21.67
N ARG A 477 -20.94 6.41 20.42
CA ARG A 477 -21.98 6.87 19.49
C ARG A 477 -23.04 5.80 19.22
N THR A 478 -22.64 4.54 19.06
CA THR A 478 -23.56 3.43 18.81
C THR A 478 -24.53 3.26 19.97
N PHE A 479 -24.01 3.28 21.20
CA PHE A 479 -24.78 3.12 22.43
C PHE A 479 -25.45 4.42 22.92
N GLY A 480 -25.49 5.46 22.09
CA GLY A 480 -26.12 6.75 22.41
C GLY A 480 -25.47 7.50 23.59
N GLN A 481 -24.19 7.23 23.87
CA GLN A 481 -23.43 7.86 24.94
C GLN A 481 -22.62 9.05 24.41
N ASP A 482 -22.26 9.97 25.30
CA ASP A 482 -21.38 11.11 25.00
C ASP A 482 -20.02 10.64 24.46
N THR A 483 -19.57 11.23 23.35
CA THR A 483 -18.27 10.94 22.73
C THR A 483 -17.14 11.76 23.34
N LEU A 484 -17.40 12.56 24.37
CA LEU A 484 -16.44 13.44 25.06
C LEU A 484 -15.77 14.45 24.11
N SER A 485 -16.52 14.90 23.10
CA SER A 485 -16.02 15.77 22.02
C SER A 485 -14.83 15.19 21.22
N ALA A 486 -14.58 13.88 21.33
CA ALA A 486 -13.54 13.20 20.56
C ALA A 486 -13.85 13.25 19.06
N ARG A 487 -12.81 13.38 18.24
CA ARG A 487 -12.94 13.31 16.78
C ARG A 487 -12.99 11.84 16.34
N PRO A 488 -13.90 11.46 15.42
CA PRO A 488 -13.88 10.11 14.87
C PRO A 488 -12.53 9.82 14.21
N PRO A 489 -12.07 8.56 14.26
CA PRO A 489 -11.15 8.01 13.27
C PRO A 489 -11.70 8.14 11.84
N GLY A 490 -10.82 8.20 10.85
CA GLY A 490 -11.13 8.18 9.42
C GLY A 490 -10.88 6.81 8.79
N GLY A 491 -10.68 6.79 7.47
CA GLY A 491 -10.36 5.56 6.74
C GLY A 491 -11.46 4.50 6.86
N TRP A 492 -11.09 3.24 7.10
CA TRP A 492 -12.09 2.17 7.28
C TRP A 492 -12.87 2.26 8.60
N GLU A 493 -12.40 3.09 9.53
CA GLU A 493 -13.06 3.42 10.78
C GLU A 493 -13.97 4.65 10.68
N GLU A 494 -14.12 5.28 9.51
CA GLU A 494 -14.96 6.47 9.37
C GLU A 494 -16.42 6.24 9.86
N PRO A 495 -17.19 7.29 10.19
CA PRO A 495 -18.56 7.14 10.70
C PRO A 495 -19.52 6.26 9.88
N SER A 496 -19.39 6.26 8.55
CA SER A 496 -20.14 5.40 7.63
C SER A 496 -19.47 4.05 7.36
N GLY A 497 -18.22 3.87 7.78
CA GLY A 497 -17.41 2.68 7.53
C GLY A 497 -18.04 1.44 8.13
N LEU A 498 -18.21 0.40 7.33
CA LEU A 498 -18.86 -0.85 7.75
C LEU A 498 -17.92 -1.77 8.55
N LEU A 499 -16.62 -1.46 8.58
CA LEU A 499 -15.61 -2.20 9.35
C LEU A 499 -15.24 -1.53 10.68
N ARG A 500 -15.79 -0.34 10.99
CA ARG A 500 -15.50 0.42 12.22
C ARG A 500 -15.56 -0.45 13.48
N GLY A 501 -14.70 -0.14 14.44
CA GLY A 501 -14.46 -0.88 15.68
C GLY A 501 -13.33 -1.90 15.61
N HIS A 502 -12.95 -2.37 14.41
CA HIS A 502 -11.91 -3.41 14.28
C HIS A 502 -10.53 -2.94 14.76
N SER A 503 -10.17 -1.69 14.51
CA SER A 503 -8.88 -1.11 14.92
C SER A 503 -8.80 -0.92 16.43
N THR A 504 -9.94 -0.76 17.11
CA THR A 504 -9.99 -0.70 18.59
C THR A 504 -9.61 -2.03 19.22
N GLY A 505 -10.05 -3.14 18.63
CA GLY A 505 -9.64 -4.48 19.06
C GLY A 505 -8.13 -4.70 18.90
N HIS A 506 -7.58 -4.37 17.74
CA HIS A 506 -6.13 -4.40 17.50
C HIS A 506 -5.35 -3.51 18.47
N PHE A 507 -5.88 -2.32 18.78
CA PHE A 507 -5.26 -1.41 19.73
C PHE A 507 -5.19 -2.01 21.14
N LEU A 508 -6.23 -2.70 21.61
CA LEU A 508 -6.20 -3.42 22.89
C LEU A 508 -5.12 -4.50 22.92
N SER A 509 -5.04 -5.34 21.88
CA SER A 509 -3.96 -6.33 21.73
C SER A 509 -2.59 -5.66 21.77
N ALA A 510 -2.40 -4.58 21.00
CA ALA A 510 -1.14 -3.85 20.95
C ALA A 510 -0.73 -3.26 22.31
N LEU A 511 -1.67 -2.69 23.07
CA LEU A 511 -1.40 -2.20 24.44
C LEU A 511 -1.03 -3.33 25.40
N ALA A 512 -1.70 -4.49 25.30
CA ALA A 512 -1.39 -5.67 26.10
C ALA A 512 0.03 -6.18 25.83
N TYR A 513 0.41 -6.30 24.55
CA TYR A 513 1.76 -6.71 24.14
C TYR A 513 2.84 -5.64 24.40
N ALA A 514 2.50 -4.35 24.31
CA ALA A 514 3.39 -3.25 24.71
C ALA A 514 3.73 -3.35 26.21
N CYS A 515 2.73 -3.58 27.07
CA CYS A 515 2.96 -3.81 28.49
C CYS A 515 3.84 -5.05 28.74
N ALA A 516 3.55 -6.15 28.06
CA ALA A 516 4.29 -7.41 28.23
C ALA A 516 5.76 -7.30 27.80
N SER A 517 6.05 -6.51 26.76
CA SER A 517 7.40 -6.36 26.19
C SER A 517 8.25 -5.26 26.84
N THR A 518 7.63 -4.25 27.45
CA THR A 518 8.34 -3.11 28.07
C THR A 518 8.33 -3.13 29.60
N HIS A 519 7.39 -3.86 30.21
CA HIS A 519 7.11 -3.84 31.65
C HIS A 519 6.65 -2.49 32.21
N GLU A 520 6.18 -1.58 31.36
CA GLU A 520 5.71 -0.27 31.80
C GLU A 520 4.21 -0.28 32.13
N ASP A 521 3.88 0.12 33.37
CA ASP A 521 2.49 0.20 33.85
C ASP A 521 1.60 1.19 33.07
N TYR A 522 2.21 2.13 32.34
CA TYR A 522 1.50 3.10 31.50
C TYR A 522 0.56 2.40 30.49
N TRP A 523 1.05 1.36 29.83
CA TRP A 523 0.27 0.61 28.82
C TRP A 523 -0.93 -0.09 29.45
N LYS A 524 -0.74 -0.66 30.65
CA LYS A 524 -1.81 -1.28 31.43
C LYS A 524 -2.89 -0.26 31.80
N GLN A 525 -2.52 0.92 32.30
CA GLN A 525 -3.47 1.97 32.65
C GLN A 525 -4.29 2.42 31.43
N LYS A 526 -3.63 2.59 30.28
CA LYS A 526 -4.27 2.97 29.03
C LYS A 526 -5.26 1.91 28.54
N ALA A 527 -4.90 0.62 28.62
CA ALA A 527 -5.79 -0.48 28.28
C ALA A 527 -6.98 -0.59 29.24
N GLU A 528 -6.76 -0.47 30.56
CA GLU A 528 -7.83 -0.55 31.57
C GLU A 528 -8.87 0.56 31.41
N TYR A 529 -8.46 1.77 31.00
CA TYR A 529 -9.41 2.83 30.65
C TYR A 529 -10.33 2.42 29.50
N MET A 530 -9.77 1.90 28.41
CA MET A 530 -10.53 1.40 27.26
C MET A 530 -11.50 0.29 27.66
N ILE A 531 -11.01 -0.71 28.42
CA ILE A 531 -11.78 -1.86 28.87
C ILE A 531 -12.94 -1.44 29.78
N THR A 532 -12.69 -0.52 30.72
CA THR A 532 -13.71 -0.01 31.63
C THR A 532 -14.85 0.67 30.88
N GLU A 533 -14.51 1.52 29.90
CA GLU A 533 -15.51 2.20 29.08
C GLU A 533 -16.29 1.22 28.18
N LEU A 534 -15.59 0.27 27.54
CA LEU A 534 -16.23 -0.78 26.75
C LEU A 534 -17.18 -1.64 27.59
N ARG A 535 -16.80 -2.00 28.82
CA ARG A 535 -17.66 -2.75 29.75
C ARG A 535 -18.90 -1.95 30.11
N ARG A 536 -18.75 -0.66 30.41
CA ARG A 536 -19.86 0.23 30.72
C ARG A 536 -20.89 0.26 29.60
N LEU A 537 -20.43 0.29 28.33
CA LEU A 537 -21.30 0.25 27.16
C LEU A 537 -21.97 -1.10 26.98
N GLN A 538 -21.23 -2.20 27.09
CA GLN A 538 -21.75 -3.56 26.96
C GLN A 538 -22.89 -3.86 27.95
N LEU A 539 -22.83 -3.31 29.17
CA LEU A 539 -23.87 -3.49 30.19
C LEU A 539 -25.21 -2.81 29.83
N LEU A 540 -25.25 -1.95 28.81
CA LEU A 540 -26.48 -1.38 28.27
C LEU A 540 -27.21 -2.34 27.32
N SER A 541 -26.51 -3.34 26.78
CA SER A 541 -27.09 -4.33 25.90
C SER A 541 -27.90 -5.36 26.67
N ALA A 542 -29.18 -5.48 26.34
CA ALA A 542 -30.13 -6.41 26.97
C ALA A 542 -31.01 -7.10 25.91
N GLY A 543 -31.89 -7.98 26.36
CA GLY A 543 -32.73 -8.81 25.48
C GLY A 543 -32.07 -10.14 25.14
N ASP A 544 -32.70 -10.90 24.25
CA ASP A 544 -32.22 -12.21 23.80
C ASP A 544 -31.48 -12.09 22.46
N PRO A 545 -30.17 -12.44 22.37
CA PRO A 545 -29.43 -12.44 21.11
C PRO A 545 -30.11 -13.25 20.00
N ALA A 546 -30.76 -14.36 20.33
CA ALA A 546 -31.44 -15.22 19.35
C ALA A 546 -32.70 -14.55 18.77
N ALA A 547 -33.34 -13.66 19.54
CA ALA A 547 -34.59 -12.99 19.15
C ALA A 547 -34.37 -11.69 18.38
N PHE A 548 -33.15 -11.14 18.33
CA PHE A 548 -32.88 -9.89 17.63
C PHE A 548 -33.23 -10.01 16.14
N ALA A 549 -34.01 -9.06 15.63
CA ALA A 549 -34.37 -8.96 14.23
C ALA A 549 -34.04 -7.56 13.71
N THR A 550 -33.39 -7.50 12.56
CA THR A 550 -33.14 -6.23 11.86
C THR A 550 -34.41 -5.79 11.10
N ALA A 551 -34.63 -4.48 11.00
CA ALA A 551 -35.64 -3.92 10.11
C ALA A 551 -35.20 -3.92 8.63
N CYS A 552 -33.93 -4.24 8.38
CA CYS A 552 -33.33 -4.25 7.05
C CYS A 552 -33.63 -5.54 6.27
N THR A 553 -33.40 -5.47 4.96
CA THR A 553 -33.31 -6.63 4.07
C THR A 553 -32.01 -6.57 3.27
N PRO A 554 -31.56 -7.66 2.60
CA PRO A 554 -30.37 -7.60 1.75
C PRO A 554 -30.45 -6.54 0.63
N ALA A 555 -31.66 -6.14 0.22
CA ALA A 555 -31.91 -5.13 -0.80
C ALA A 555 -32.09 -3.70 -0.22
N ASP A 556 -32.30 -3.58 1.09
CA ASP A 556 -32.52 -2.30 1.79
C ASP A 556 -31.90 -2.38 3.19
N ALA A 557 -30.62 -2.02 3.28
CA ALA A 557 -29.79 -2.17 4.47
C ALA A 557 -29.16 -0.85 4.94
N ALA A 558 -29.79 0.28 4.60
CA ALA A 558 -29.28 1.60 4.97
C ALA A 558 -29.06 1.71 6.49
N GLN A 559 -27.94 2.31 6.91
CA GLN A 559 -27.59 2.43 8.34
C GLN A 559 -28.58 3.29 9.15
N SER A 560 -29.44 4.07 8.48
CA SER A 560 -30.56 4.78 9.09
C SER A 560 -31.64 3.83 9.63
N LEU A 561 -31.77 2.64 9.05
CA LEU A 561 -32.72 1.60 9.46
C LEU A 561 -32.19 0.70 10.58
N TRP A 562 -30.89 0.77 10.88
CA TRP A 562 -30.28 -0.05 11.91
C TRP A 562 -30.81 0.32 13.30
N SER A 563 -30.90 -0.69 14.18
CA SER A 563 -31.47 -0.52 15.50
C SER A 563 -30.70 0.53 16.34
N ARG A 564 -31.44 1.29 17.15
CA ARG A 564 -30.91 2.33 18.06
C ARG A 564 -31.14 2.00 19.53
N ASN A 565 -31.78 0.87 19.83
CA ASN A 565 -32.16 0.49 21.17
C ASN A 565 -31.28 -0.66 21.70
N PRO A 566 -30.22 -0.40 22.48
CA PRO A 566 -29.37 -1.44 23.03
C PRO A 566 -30.12 -2.45 23.92
N ALA A 567 -31.28 -2.08 24.49
CA ALA A 567 -32.09 -2.99 25.31
C ALA A 567 -32.70 -4.17 24.52
N GLU A 568 -32.60 -4.18 23.19
CA GLU A 568 -33.10 -5.24 22.31
C GLU A 568 -31.99 -6.02 21.59
N TRP A 569 -30.72 -5.61 21.72
CA TRP A 569 -29.61 -6.16 20.93
C TRP A 569 -29.11 -7.54 21.37
N GLY A 570 -29.58 -8.01 22.52
CA GLY A 570 -29.11 -9.22 23.18
C GLY A 570 -28.09 -8.91 24.27
N GLU A 571 -28.30 -9.50 25.44
CA GLU A 571 -27.35 -9.42 26.57
C GLU A 571 -25.93 -9.83 26.14
N GLY A 572 -24.94 -9.01 26.51
CA GLY A 572 -23.52 -9.26 26.25
C GLY A 572 -22.99 -8.69 24.92
N TYR A 573 -23.87 -8.15 24.06
CA TYR A 573 -23.43 -7.52 22.81
C TYR A 573 -22.51 -6.31 23.04
N LEU A 574 -21.46 -6.22 22.23
CA LEU A 574 -20.59 -5.05 22.20
C LEU A 574 -20.03 -4.89 20.78
N GLY A 575 -20.30 -3.73 20.16
CA GLY A 575 -19.82 -3.40 18.83
C GLY A 575 -19.82 -1.89 18.58
N ALA A 576 -19.08 -1.46 17.56
CA ALA A 576 -19.05 -0.09 17.08
C ALA A 576 -20.22 0.25 16.13
N TYR A 577 -21.16 -0.68 16.02
CA TYR A 577 -22.45 -0.59 15.36
C TYR A 577 -23.44 -1.54 16.05
N PRO A 578 -24.77 -1.41 15.84
CA PRO A 578 -25.77 -2.36 16.35
C PRO A 578 -25.68 -3.73 15.64
N PRO A 579 -26.34 -4.80 16.15
CA PRO A 579 -26.21 -6.15 15.62
C PRO A 579 -26.82 -6.39 14.22
N ASP A 580 -27.38 -5.36 13.57
CA ASP A 580 -28.02 -5.46 12.25
C ASP A 580 -27.16 -6.17 11.18
N PRO A 581 -25.85 -5.90 11.02
CA PRO A 581 -25.03 -6.61 10.05
C PRO A 581 -24.92 -8.11 10.29
N PHE A 582 -25.04 -8.58 11.55
CA PHE A 582 -25.04 -10.01 11.88
C PHE A 582 -26.34 -10.68 11.40
N ALA A 583 -27.48 -10.05 11.68
CA ALA A 583 -28.78 -10.50 11.20
C ALA A 583 -28.89 -10.46 9.66
N LEU A 584 -28.24 -9.49 9.01
CA LEU A 584 -28.15 -9.40 7.55
C LEU A 584 -27.23 -10.47 6.94
N LEU A 585 -26.14 -10.83 7.61
CA LEU A 585 -25.26 -11.93 7.17
C LEU A 585 -26.01 -13.26 7.19
N GLU A 586 -26.85 -13.50 8.20
CA GLU A 586 -27.70 -14.69 8.28
C GLU A 586 -28.71 -14.77 7.12
N GLN A 587 -29.02 -13.64 6.48
CA GLN A 587 -29.81 -13.54 5.26
C GLN A 587 -28.96 -13.56 3.98
N PHE A 588 -27.66 -13.86 4.09
CA PHE A 588 -26.68 -13.92 3.01
C PHE A 588 -26.47 -12.59 2.27
N THR A 589 -26.55 -11.47 2.99
CA THR A 589 -26.27 -10.15 2.44
C THR A 589 -24.80 -10.05 2.03
N PRO A 590 -24.48 -9.73 0.76
CA PRO A 590 -23.11 -9.77 0.26
C PRO A 590 -22.27 -8.57 0.71
N TYR A 591 -20.97 -8.68 0.44
CA TYR A 591 -20.02 -7.60 0.66
C TYR A 591 -20.38 -6.34 -0.13
N ALA A 592 -19.92 -5.20 0.40
CA ALA A 592 -20.25 -3.81 0.12
C ALA A 592 -21.61 -3.33 0.68
N THR A 593 -22.57 -4.23 0.93
CA THR A 593 -23.78 -3.91 1.70
C THR A 593 -23.55 -4.07 3.21
N ILE A 594 -22.86 -5.15 3.61
CA ILE A 594 -22.27 -5.34 4.94
C ILE A 594 -20.79 -5.64 4.79
N TRP A 595 -20.02 -5.52 5.88
CA TRP A 595 -18.59 -5.81 5.86
C TRP A 595 -18.16 -6.58 7.11
N ALA A 596 -17.87 -7.87 6.92
CA ALA A 596 -17.20 -8.75 7.88
C ALA A 596 -17.59 -8.56 9.37
N PRO A 597 -18.88 -8.72 9.75
CA PRO A 597 -19.35 -8.42 11.10
C PRO A 597 -18.70 -9.29 12.19
N TYR A 598 -18.42 -10.56 11.89
CA TYR A 598 -17.72 -11.43 12.83
C TYR A 598 -16.21 -11.13 12.89
N TYR A 599 -15.60 -10.58 11.83
CA TYR A 599 -14.20 -10.13 11.87
C TYR A 599 -14.00 -8.97 12.85
N THR A 600 -14.89 -7.97 12.83
CA THR A 600 -14.79 -6.79 13.72
C THR A 600 -14.97 -7.22 15.18
N LEU A 601 -15.94 -8.09 15.45
CA LEU A 601 -16.18 -8.68 16.77
C LEU A 601 -15.00 -9.55 17.23
N HIS A 602 -14.40 -10.31 16.32
CA HIS A 602 -13.19 -11.08 16.60
C HIS A 602 -12.05 -10.18 17.10
N LYS A 603 -11.76 -9.06 16.44
CA LYS A 603 -10.67 -8.18 16.90
C LYS A 603 -10.90 -7.68 18.31
N LEU A 604 -12.14 -7.32 18.63
CA LEU A 604 -12.49 -6.88 19.97
C LEU A 604 -12.33 -8.01 21.00
N LEU A 605 -12.85 -9.20 20.68
CA LEU A 605 -12.73 -10.36 21.56
C LEU A 605 -11.26 -10.78 21.77
N ALA A 606 -10.45 -10.80 20.72
CA ALA A 606 -9.02 -11.10 20.78
C ALA A 606 -8.28 -10.07 21.64
N GLY A 607 -8.52 -8.77 21.43
CA GLY A 607 -7.92 -7.71 22.24
C GLY A 607 -8.27 -7.77 23.72
N LEU A 608 -9.52 -8.10 24.06
CA LEU A 608 -9.95 -8.32 25.45
C LEU A 608 -9.28 -9.56 26.07
N LEU A 609 -9.16 -10.64 25.32
CA LEU A 609 -8.45 -11.84 25.76
C LEU A 609 -6.96 -11.59 25.96
N ASP A 610 -6.31 -10.86 25.05
CA ASP A 610 -4.91 -10.47 25.20
C ASP A 610 -4.72 -9.59 26.45
N CYS A 611 -5.63 -8.65 26.72
CA CYS A 611 -5.59 -7.84 27.94
C CYS A 611 -5.75 -8.71 29.20
N TYR A 612 -6.62 -9.72 29.20
CA TYR A 612 -6.70 -10.67 30.31
C TYR A 612 -5.39 -11.46 30.47
N LEU A 613 -4.86 -12.03 29.39
CA LEU A 613 -3.70 -12.92 29.41
C LEU A 613 -2.39 -12.20 29.76
N GLN A 614 -2.22 -10.95 29.34
CA GLN A 614 -0.98 -10.19 29.56
C GLN A 614 -1.06 -9.22 30.75
N LEU A 615 -2.25 -8.72 31.09
CA LEU A 615 -2.44 -7.67 32.11
C LEU A 615 -3.17 -8.15 33.37
N ASP A 616 -3.68 -9.39 33.37
CA ASP A 616 -4.54 -9.96 34.42
C ASP A 616 -5.86 -9.18 34.63
N SER A 617 -6.38 -8.54 33.57
CA SER A 617 -7.63 -7.75 33.63
C SER A 617 -8.88 -8.63 33.69
N ARG A 618 -9.48 -8.76 34.88
CA ARG A 618 -10.75 -9.51 35.04
C ARG A 618 -11.92 -8.85 34.31
N THR A 619 -11.95 -7.52 34.26
CA THR A 619 -13.00 -6.79 33.53
C THR A 619 -12.94 -7.06 32.03
N ALA A 620 -11.73 -7.23 31.47
CA ALA A 620 -11.58 -7.65 30.07
C ALA A 620 -12.15 -9.06 29.84
N LEU A 621 -11.89 -9.99 30.77
CA LEU A 621 -12.46 -11.35 30.71
C LEU A 621 -13.99 -11.31 30.82
N ASP A 622 -14.58 -10.54 31.73
CA ASP A 622 -16.03 -10.39 31.87
C ASP A 622 -16.66 -9.83 30.58
N CYS A 623 -15.96 -8.91 29.90
CA CYS A 623 -16.37 -8.43 28.58
C CYS A 623 -16.31 -9.52 27.50
N ALA A 624 -15.20 -10.25 27.44
CA ALA A 624 -14.98 -11.33 26.49
C ALA A 624 -16.01 -12.46 26.67
N GLU A 625 -16.33 -12.84 27.92
CA GLU A 625 -17.40 -13.80 28.23
C GLU A 625 -18.77 -13.32 27.75
N GLY A 626 -19.09 -12.04 27.95
CA GLY A 626 -20.34 -11.45 27.46
C GLY A 626 -20.47 -11.56 25.93
N ILE A 627 -19.41 -11.20 25.19
CA ILE A 627 -19.37 -11.34 23.74
C ILE A 627 -19.51 -12.82 23.33
N GLY A 628 -18.76 -13.72 23.97
CA GLY A 628 -18.79 -15.14 23.64
C GLY A 628 -20.17 -15.77 23.84
N LEU A 629 -20.86 -15.41 24.93
CA LEU A 629 -22.21 -15.90 25.22
C LEU A 629 -23.24 -15.30 24.26
N TRP A 630 -23.08 -14.03 23.88
CA TRP A 630 -23.91 -13.41 22.85
C TRP A 630 -23.78 -14.14 21.51
N VAL A 631 -22.54 -14.42 21.07
CA VAL A 631 -22.25 -15.15 19.82
C VAL A 631 -22.83 -16.56 19.87
N TYR A 632 -22.63 -17.29 20.97
CA TYR A 632 -23.21 -18.62 21.16
C TYR A 632 -24.73 -18.59 20.97
N ARG A 633 -25.44 -17.75 21.75
CA ARG A 633 -26.91 -17.65 21.68
C ARG A 633 -27.40 -17.25 20.29
N ARG A 634 -26.72 -16.30 19.63
CA ARG A 634 -27.09 -15.86 18.28
C ARG A 634 -26.94 -16.98 17.25
N LEU A 635 -25.78 -17.63 17.20
CA LEU A 635 -25.50 -18.68 16.22
C LEU A 635 -26.26 -19.98 16.50
N SER A 636 -26.63 -20.27 17.76
CA SER A 636 -27.55 -21.35 18.09
C SER A 636 -28.92 -21.25 17.40
N ALA A 637 -29.33 -20.04 16.98
CA ALA A 637 -30.57 -19.83 16.22
C ALA A 637 -30.44 -20.13 14.71
N THR A 638 -29.24 -20.45 14.22
CA THR A 638 -28.96 -20.75 12.81
C THR A 638 -28.76 -22.25 12.57
N ALA A 639 -29.10 -22.72 11.37
CA ALA A 639 -28.83 -24.10 10.97
C ALA A 639 -27.35 -24.29 10.55
N PRO A 640 -26.73 -25.48 10.73
CA PRO A 640 -25.36 -25.74 10.28
C PRO A 640 -25.11 -25.37 8.80
N GLN A 641 -26.03 -25.73 7.89
CA GLN A 641 -25.90 -25.43 6.45
C GLN A 641 -26.00 -23.93 6.16
N GLN A 642 -26.71 -23.17 7.00
CA GLN A 642 -26.77 -21.71 6.90
C GLN A 642 -25.41 -21.12 7.25
N ARG A 643 -24.75 -21.62 8.31
CA ARG A 643 -23.41 -21.18 8.71
C ARG A 643 -22.35 -21.51 7.67
N ASP A 644 -22.32 -22.74 7.13
CA ASP A 644 -21.39 -23.10 6.03
C ASP A 644 -21.49 -22.11 4.85
N LYS A 645 -22.72 -21.75 4.50
CA LYS A 645 -22.96 -20.77 3.42
C LYS A 645 -22.51 -19.37 3.82
N MET A 646 -22.73 -18.93 5.05
CA MET A 646 -22.21 -17.64 5.55
C MET A 646 -20.68 -17.58 5.44
N TRP A 647 -19.97 -18.61 5.92
CA TRP A 647 -18.50 -18.66 5.95
C TRP A 647 -17.86 -18.78 4.57
N SER A 648 -18.60 -19.29 3.59
CA SER A 648 -18.18 -19.35 2.19
C SER A 648 -18.31 -18.02 1.44
N MET A 649 -18.96 -17.00 2.03
CA MET A 649 -19.16 -15.71 1.36
C MET A 649 -17.88 -14.86 1.37
N TYR A 650 -17.57 -14.27 0.21
CA TYR A 650 -16.45 -13.34 0.04
C TYR A 650 -16.63 -12.09 0.92
N ILE A 651 -15.69 -11.87 1.84
CA ILE A 651 -15.58 -10.74 2.78
C ILE A 651 -16.76 -10.55 3.75
N ALA A 652 -18.01 -10.58 3.31
CA ALA A 652 -19.16 -10.51 4.22
C ALA A 652 -19.17 -11.69 5.22
N GLY A 653 -18.74 -12.86 4.77
CA GLY A 653 -18.58 -14.06 5.60
C GLY A 653 -17.29 -14.12 6.41
N GLU A 654 -16.42 -13.11 6.31
CA GLU A 654 -15.16 -13.11 7.02
C GLU A 654 -15.39 -12.97 8.54
N TYR A 655 -14.87 -13.94 9.29
CA TYR A 655 -14.95 -13.98 10.74
C TYR A 655 -13.59 -13.88 11.44
N GLY A 656 -12.50 -13.70 10.68
CA GLY A 656 -11.15 -13.75 11.22
C GLY A 656 -10.91 -15.03 12.04
N GLY A 657 -10.44 -14.90 13.28
CA GLY A 657 -10.18 -15.99 14.23
C GLY A 657 -11.22 -16.06 15.34
N MET A 658 -12.52 -15.92 15.02
CA MET A 658 -13.60 -16.12 16.01
C MET A 658 -13.51 -17.50 16.67
N ASN A 659 -13.26 -18.55 15.89
CA ASN A 659 -13.05 -19.90 16.42
C ASN A 659 -11.84 -19.96 17.38
N GLU A 660 -10.73 -19.32 17.03
CA GLU A 660 -9.56 -19.21 17.91
C GLU A 660 -9.92 -18.58 19.27
N SER A 661 -10.59 -17.43 19.22
CA SER A 661 -10.90 -16.64 20.42
C SER A 661 -11.91 -17.35 21.32
N LEU A 662 -12.93 -18.00 20.74
CA LEU A 662 -13.91 -18.78 21.50
C LEU A 662 -13.30 -20.05 22.10
N ALA A 663 -12.45 -20.76 21.35
CA ALA A 663 -11.74 -21.92 21.87
C ALA A 663 -10.76 -21.55 23.01
N ARG A 664 -10.11 -20.37 22.91
CA ARG A 664 -9.29 -19.82 24.00
C ARG A 664 -10.14 -19.45 25.22
N LEU A 665 -11.30 -18.85 25.02
CA LEU A 665 -12.22 -18.48 26.09
C LEU A 665 -12.74 -19.73 26.82
N TYR A 666 -13.02 -20.83 26.11
CA TYR A 666 -13.28 -22.14 26.74
C TYR A 666 -12.09 -22.62 27.57
N GLN A 667 -10.86 -22.53 27.04
CA GLN A 667 -9.65 -22.94 27.77
C GLN A 667 -9.48 -22.18 29.09
N ILE A 668 -9.86 -20.90 29.12
CA ILE A 668 -9.77 -20.04 30.31
C ILE A 668 -10.88 -20.34 31.32
N THR A 669 -12.11 -20.54 30.85
CA THR A 669 -13.33 -20.51 31.70
C THR A 669 -13.94 -21.88 31.97
N GLY A 670 -13.69 -22.87 31.10
CA GLY A 670 -14.30 -24.19 31.13
C GLY A 670 -15.77 -24.26 30.69
N LYS A 671 -16.38 -23.14 30.23
CA LYS A 671 -17.80 -23.09 29.85
C LYS A 671 -18.03 -23.69 28.46
N THR A 672 -18.76 -24.79 28.39
CA THR A 672 -18.94 -25.59 27.16
C THR A 672 -19.57 -24.82 26.01
N GLU A 673 -20.36 -23.79 26.30
CA GLU A 673 -20.96 -22.87 25.33
C GLU A 673 -19.91 -22.26 24.40
N PHE A 674 -18.72 -21.91 24.91
CA PHE A 674 -17.66 -21.34 24.08
C PHE A 674 -17.00 -22.35 23.16
N ARG A 675 -16.88 -23.61 23.60
CA ARG A 675 -16.40 -24.70 22.75
C ARG A 675 -17.41 -25.00 21.62
N GLU A 676 -18.69 -25.04 21.97
CA GLU A 676 -19.77 -25.22 20.98
C GLU A 676 -19.82 -24.06 19.99
N ALA A 677 -19.68 -22.82 20.46
CA ALA A 677 -19.63 -21.64 19.61
C ALA A 677 -18.41 -21.63 18.68
N ALA A 678 -17.23 -22.06 19.15
CA ALA A 678 -16.04 -22.16 18.30
C ALA A 678 -16.30 -23.08 17.09
N ALA A 679 -16.83 -24.28 17.33
CA ALA A 679 -17.15 -25.25 16.28
C ALA A 679 -18.26 -24.75 15.31
N MET A 680 -19.08 -23.76 15.69
CA MET A 680 -20.05 -23.16 14.76
C MET A 680 -19.39 -22.33 13.64
N PHE A 681 -18.12 -21.97 13.77
CA PHE A 681 -17.33 -21.27 12.76
C PHE A 681 -16.55 -22.20 11.82
N ASP A 682 -16.67 -23.52 11.98
CA ASP A 682 -16.04 -24.48 11.07
C ASP A 682 -16.51 -24.26 9.63
N ASN A 683 -15.57 -23.86 8.78
CA ASN A 683 -15.81 -23.71 7.35
C ASN A 683 -15.60 -25.08 6.68
N THR A 684 -16.58 -25.97 6.88
CA THR A 684 -16.47 -27.39 6.50
C THR A 684 -16.07 -27.61 5.03
N PRO A 685 -16.52 -26.82 4.03
CA PRO A 685 -16.06 -26.98 2.65
C PRO A 685 -14.55 -26.81 2.45
N VAL A 686 -13.92 -25.94 3.25
CA VAL A 686 -12.48 -25.68 3.20
C VAL A 686 -11.73 -26.68 4.08
N PHE A 687 -12.18 -26.86 5.33
CA PHE A 687 -11.49 -27.66 6.35
C PHE A 687 -11.40 -29.14 5.95
N ASP A 688 -12.49 -29.73 5.45
CA ASP A 688 -12.51 -31.14 5.07
C ASP A 688 -11.56 -31.46 3.90
N GLY A 689 -11.37 -30.50 2.99
CA GLY A 689 -10.39 -30.62 1.93
C GLY A 689 -8.96 -30.58 2.47
N LEU A 690 -8.65 -29.56 3.26
CA LEU A 690 -7.32 -29.37 3.85
C LEU A 690 -6.94 -30.52 4.78
N ALA A 691 -7.85 -31.03 5.62
CA ALA A 691 -7.60 -32.20 6.48
C ALA A 691 -7.20 -33.45 5.69
N ARG A 692 -7.70 -33.58 4.44
CA ARG A 692 -7.34 -34.66 3.50
C ARG A 692 -6.12 -34.35 2.63
N GLY A 693 -5.49 -33.20 2.81
CA GLY A 693 -4.33 -32.74 2.05
C GLY A 693 -4.68 -32.27 0.63
N LEU A 694 -5.92 -31.80 0.42
CA LEU A 694 -6.37 -31.23 -0.85
C LEU A 694 -6.24 -29.70 -0.83
N ASP A 695 -5.89 -29.11 -1.97
CA ASP A 695 -5.93 -27.66 -2.16
C ASP A 695 -7.38 -27.21 -2.38
N THR A 696 -7.95 -26.57 -1.36
CA THR A 696 -9.27 -25.92 -1.41
C THR A 696 -9.19 -24.41 -1.27
N ILE A 697 -8.00 -23.81 -1.39
CA ILE A 697 -7.76 -22.39 -1.09
C ILE A 697 -7.41 -21.56 -2.33
N SER A 698 -7.07 -22.18 -3.45
CA SER A 698 -6.86 -21.50 -4.73
C SER A 698 -8.02 -20.55 -5.06
N GLY A 699 -7.71 -19.27 -5.30
CA GLY A 699 -8.69 -18.23 -5.62
C GLY A 699 -9.34 -17.55 -4.41
N LEU A 700 -9.21 -18.10 -3.20
CA LEU A 700 -9.80 -17.54 -1.98
C LEU A 700 -9.02 -16.33 -1.45
N HIS A 701 -9.70 -15.45 -0.73
CA HIS A 701 -9.09 -14.31 -0.03
C HIS A 701 -8.16 -14.81 1.09
N ALA A 702 -6.87 -14.49 1.02
CA ALA A 702 -5.85 -15.11 1.84
C ALA A 702 -6.06 -14.82 3.33
N ASN A 703 -6.15 -13.54 3.69
CA ASN A 703 -6.27 -13.14 5.10
C ASN A 703 -7.65 -13.44 5.71
N GLN A 704 -8.67 -13.75 4.90
CA GLN A 704 -9.96 -14.25 5.40
C GLN A 704 -9.83 -15.69 5.92
N HIS A 705 -8.94 -16.48 5.32
CA HIS A 705 -8.85 -17.93 5.56
C HIS A 705 -7.68 -18.32 6.47
N ILE A 706 -6.54 -17.60 6.46
CA ILE A 706 -5.39 -17.92 7.35
C ILE A 706 -5.79 -17.92 8.84
N PRO A 707 -6.53 -16.92 9.38
CA PRO A 707 -6.96 -16.93 10.78
C PRO A 707 -7.85 -18.12 11.17
N GLN A 708 -8.62 -18.65 10.21
CA GLN A 708 -9.47 -19.82 10.44
C GLN A 708 -8.61 -21.06 10.79
N MET A 709 -7.43 -21.17 10.16
CA MET A 709 -6.46 -22.25 10.38
C MET A 709 -5.75 -22.12 11.73
N ILE A 710 -5.50 -20.90 12.18
CA ILE A 710 -5.02 -20.60 13.53
C ILE A 710 -6.07 -21.07 14.55
N GLY A 711 -7.34 -20.76 14.29
CA GLY A 711 -8.45 -21.20 15.11
C GLY A 711 -8.64 -22.71 15.11
N ALA A 712 -8.49 -23.39 13.96
CA ALA A 712 -8.47 -24.85 13.92
C ALA A 712 -7.37 -25.42 14.84
N LEU A 713 -6.14 -24.91 14.76
CA LEU A 713 -5.08 -25.37 15.66
C LEU A 713 -5.38 -25.08 17.14
N GLN A 714 -6.03 -23.97 17.45
CA GLN A 714 -6.49 -23.66 18.81
C GLN A 714 -7.63 -24.58 19.27
N GLU A 715 -8.53 -24.99 18.38
CA GLU A 715 -9.55 -26.01 18.66
C GLU A 715 -8.91 -27.37 18.91
N PHE A 716 -7.89 -27.77 18.12
CA PHE A 716 -7.13 -28.98 18.39
C PHE A 716 -6.48 -28.97 19.79
N ILE A 717 -5.89 -27.84 20.22
CA ILE A 717 -5.33 -27.68 21.56
C ILE A 717 -6.37 -28.00 22.64
N THR A 718 -7.61 -27.59 22.39
CA THR A 718 -8.76 -27.72 23.30
C THR A 718 -9.43 -29.10 23.26
N THR A 719 -9.69 -29.65 22.07
CA THR A 719 -10.53 -30.85 21.86
C THR A 719 -9.71 -32.13 21.65
N ARG A 720 -8.46 -31.99 21.20
CA ARG A 720 -7.59 -33.09 20.75
C ARG A 720 -8.11 -33.84 19.52
N GLU A 721 -9.04 -33.27 18.77
CA GLU A 721 -9.56 -33.86 17.54
C GLU A 721 -8.54 -33.72 16.40
N PRO A 722 -7.98 -34.83 15.86
CA PRO A 722 -6.90 -34.77 14.88
C PRO A 722 -7.24 -33.96 13.62
N HIS A 723 -8.51 -33.97 13.20
CA HIS A 723 -9.02 -33.23 12.05
C HIS A 723 -8.49 -31.80 12.01
N TYR A 724 -8.62 -31.06 13.10
CA TYR A 724 -8.18 -29.67 13.20
C TYR A 724 -6.66 -29.50 13.06
N TYR A 725 -5.87 -30.40 13.65
CA TYR A 725 -4.42 -30.39 13.50
C TYR A 725 -4.01 -30.64 12.05
N GLN A 726 -4.63 -31.64 11.40
CA GLN A 726 -4.38 -31.94 9.99
C GLN A 726 -4.75 -30.75 9.10
N THR A 727 -5.90 -30.12 9.31
CA THR A 727 -6.33 -28.90 8.59
C THR A 727 -5.25 -27.82 8.66
N ALA A 728 -4.83 -27.45 9.88
CA ALA A 728 -3.86 -26.38 10.08
C ALA A 728 -2.45 -26.73 9.53
N ARG A 729 -1.98 -27.96 9.77
CA ARG A 729 -0.65 -28.41 9.32
C ARG A 729 -0.57 -28.52 7.80
N ASN A 730 -1.57 -29.14 7.17
CA ASN A 730 -1.60 -29.30 5.72
C ASN A 730 -1.77 -27.95 5.02
N PHE A 731 -2.56 -27.02 5.59
CA PHE A 731 -2.65 -25.65 5.10
C PHE A 731 -1.28 -24.95 5.10
N TRP A 732 -0.56 -25.01 6.23
CA TRP A 732 0.75 -24.40 6.34
C TRP A 732 1.71 -24.95 5.28
N GLU A 733 1.79 -26.29 5.16
CA GLU A 733 2.65 -26.95 4.17
C GLU A 733 2.26 -26.58 2.73
N LEU A 734 0.97 -26.53 2.41
CA LEU A 734 0.45 -26.12 1.10
C LEU A 734 0.87 -24.68 0.77
N VAL A 735 0.60 -23.74 1.67
CA VAL A 735 0.86 -22.31 1.46
C VAL A 735 2.35 -22.04 1.32
N THR A 736 3.19 -22.55 2.22
CA THR A 736 4.63 -22.28 2.18
C THR A 736 5.35 -22.94 1.00
N SER A 737 4.77 -23.99 0.42
CA SER A 737 5.40 -24.73 -0.69
C SER A 737 4.93 -24.26 -2.06
N HIS A 738 3.69 -23.77 -2.19
CA HIS A 738 3.06 -23.51 -3.50
C HIS A 738 2.61 -22.06 -3.71
N TYR A 739 2.52 -21.25 -2.65
CA TYR A 739 1.92 -19.91 -2.71
C TYR A 739 2.83 -18.78 -2.18
N ALA A 740 3.89 -19.11 -1.45
CA ALA A 740 4.76 -18.13 -0.81
C ALA A 740 5.81 -17.57 -1.78
N TYR A 741 5.97 -16.26 -1.78
CA TYR A 741 7.07 -15.56 -2.44
C TYR A 741 8.34 -15.62 -1.57
N SER A 742 9.47 -15.13 -2.09
CA SER A 742 10.80 -15.14 -1.45
C SER A 742 10.86 -14.32 -0.17
N THR A 743 9.98 -13.32 -0.04
CA THR A 743 9.77 -12.56 1.19
C THR A 743 9.05 -13.36 2.28
N GLY A 744 8.48 -14.52 1.94
CA GLY A 744 7.60 -15.33 2.77
C GLY A 744 6.12 -14.92 2.72
N GLY A 745 5.84 -13.77 2.08
CA GLY A 745 4.50 -13.27 1.84
C GLY A 745 3.71 -14.07 0.82
N VAL A 746 2.39 -13.93 0.85
CA VAL A 746 1.47 -14.66 -0.02
C VAL A 746 0.43 -13.72 -0.64
N GLY A 747 -0.15 -14.17 -1.74
CA GLY A 747 -1.30 -13.53 -2.36
C GLY A 747 -0.97 -12.37 -3.31
N ARG A 748 -1.95 -12.08 -4.16
CA ARG A 748 -1.95 -10.99 -5.16
C ARG A 748 -3.36 -10.39 -5.21
N GLY A 749 -3.47 -9.10 -4.91
CA GLY A 749 -4.76 -8.45 -4.71
C GLY A 749 -5.56 -9.18 -3.62
N GLU A 750 -4.90 -9.49 -2.50
CA GLU A 750 -5.45 -10.16 -1.31
C GLU A 750 -5.81 -11.65 -1.48
N ASN A 751 -5.83 -12.19 -2.70
CA ASN A 751 -6.23 -13.57 -2.93
C ASN A 751 -5.05 -14.50 -3.19
N PHE A 752 -5.18 -15.76 -2.75
CA PHE A 752 -4.40 -16.86 -3.30
C PHE A 752 -4.72 -17.00 -4.79
N LYS A 753 -3.68 -17.12 -5.63
CA LYS A 753 -3.80 -17.29 -7.08
C LYS A 753 -3.57 -18.74 -7.46
N GLU A 754 -3.19 -19.03 -8.69
CA GLU A 754 -2.87 -20.39 -9.11
C GLU A 754 -1.60 -20.88 -8.38
N PRO A 755 -1.62 -22.08 -7.75
CA PRO A 755 -0.44 -22.64 -7.11
C PRO A 755 0.67 -22.85 -8.15
N ASP A 756 1.93 -22.69 -7.72
CA ASP A 756 3.13 -22.85 -8.54
C ASP A 756 3.28 -21.86 -9.72
N ILE A 757 2.38 -20.87 -9.85
CA ILE A 757 2.48 -19.77 -10.83
C ILE A 757 2.75 -18.46 -10.06
N LEU A 758 3.98 -18.29 -9.60
CA LEU A 758 4.39 -17.13 -8.81
C LEU A 758 4.91 -15.99 -9.71
N ALA A 759 5.83 -16.25 -10.64
CA ALA A 759 6.38 -15.22 -11.51
C ALA A 759 5.31 -14.57 -12.38
N GLY A 760 4.38 -15.36 -12.92
CA GLY A 760 3.22 -14.88 -13.67
C GLY A 760 2.22 -14.07 -12.85
N ASN A 761 2.29 -14.13 -11.51
CA ASN A 761 1.41 -13.41 -10.59
C ASN A 761 2.11 -12.27 -9.82
N ILE A 762 3.34 -11.92 -10.18
CA ILE A 762 4.00 -10.70 -9.68
C ILE A 762 3.43 -9.49 -10.42
N GLU A 763 2.81 -8.58 -9.68
CA GLU A 763 2.15 -7.37 -10.20
C GLU A 763 2.55 -6.16 -9.37
N GLY A 764 3.16 -5.16 -10.04
CA GLY A 764 3.56 -3.85 -9.52
C GLY A 764 3.43 -3.65 -8.02
N SER A 765 2.24 -3.23 -7.56
CA SER A 765 1.98 -2.80 -6.18
C SER A 765 1.12 -3.73 -5.31
N ARG A 766 0.68 -4.91 -5.79
CA ARG A 766 -0.49 -5.62 -5.22
C ARG A 766 -0.21 -6.97 -4.56
N ASN A 767 1.05 -7.35 -4.37
CA ASN A 767 1.42 -8.62 -3.75
C ASN A 767 1.67 -8.49 -2.24
N CYS A 768 1.60 -9.62 -1.54
CA CYS A 768 2.04 -9.77 -0.15
C CYS A 768 1.37 -8.79 0.82
N GLU A 769 0.07 -9.00 1.09
CA GLU A 769 -0.63 -8.29 2.18
C GLU A 769 0.04 -8.58 3.53
N THR A 770 0.23 -7.53 4.34
CA THR A 770 0.95 -7.63 5.63
C THR A 770 0.19 -8.46 6.66
N CYS A 771 -1.15 -8.40 6.69
CA CYS A 771 -1.95 -9.25 7.60
C CYS A 771 -1.75 -10.75 7.33
N ALA A 772 -1.64 -11.15 6.06
CA ALA A 772 -1.43 -12.54 5.69
C ALA A 772 -0.09 -13.06 6.25
N ALA A 773 0.96 -12.25 6.17
CA ALA A 773 2.25 -12.56 6.79
C ALA A 773 2.16 -12.66 8.32
N TYR A 774 1.52 -11.70 8.98
CA TYR A 774 1.30 -11.73 10.43
C TYR A 774 0.60 -13.03 10.87
N ASN A 775 -0.50 -13.40 10.19
CA ASN A 775 -1.28 -14.59 10.54
C ASN A 775 -0.53 -15.89 10.21
N MET A 776 0.23 -15.93 9.10
CA MET A 776 1.10 -17.07 8.79
C MET A 776 2.20 -17.25 9.84
N LEU A 777 2.79 -16.16 10.35
CA LEU A 777 3.76 -16.22 11.45
C LEU A 777 3.12 -16.76 12.73
N LYS A 778 1.93 -16.29 13.09
CA LYS A 778 1.18 -16.79 14.26
C LYS A 778 0.89 -18.30 14.14
N LEU A 779 0.41 -18.77 12.99
CA LEU A 779 0.21 -20.20 12.72
C LEU A 779 1.52 -21.00 12.84
N THR A 780 2.60 -20.50 12.23
CA THR A 780 3.92 -21.13 12.23
C THR A 780 4.46 -21.29 13.65
N GLY A 781 4.35 -20.24 14.46
CA GLY A 781 4.74 -20.24 15.87
C GLY A 781 3.97 -21.29 16.68
N MET A 782 2.66 -21.41 16.47
CA MET A 782 1.85 -22.43 17.16
C MET A 782 2.21 -23.86 16.73
N LEU A 783 2.43 -24.11 15.43
CA LEU A 783 2.83 -25.43 14.92
C LEU A 783 4.20 -25.87 15.48
N SER A 784 5.11 -24.91 15.68
CA SER A 784 6.46 -25.18 16.21
C SER A 784 6.46 -25.77 17.63
N PHE A 785 5.38 -25.64 18.40
CA PHE A 785 5.28 -26.29 19.71
C PHE A 785 5.16 -27.81 19.63
N TYR A 786 4.64 -28.33 18.52
CA TYR A 786 4.48 -29.78 18.30
C TYR A 786 5.74 -30.40 17.71
N ASP A 787 6.38 -29.68 16.79
CA ASP A 787 7.61 -30.10 16.12
C ASP A 787 8.75 -29.06 16.30
N PRO A 788 9.21 -28.79 17.54
CA PRO A 788 10.17 -27.70 17.83
C PRO A 788 11.55 -27.90 17.21
N GLN A 789 11.83 -29.11 16.69
CA GLN A 789 13.07 -29.45 16.01
C GLN A 789 12.96 -29.45 14.47
N ASP A 790 11.77 -29.19 13.91
CA ASP A 790 11.59 -28.95 12.47
C ASP A 790 12.00 -27.51 12.14
N SER A 791 13.26 -27.32 11.72
CA SER A 791 13.79 -25.97 11.47
C SER A 791 13.04 -25.24 10.37
N ARG A 792 12.35 -25.94 9.45
CA ARG A 792 11.61 -25.33 8.33
C ARG A 792 10.55 -24.33 8.81
N LEU A 793 9.91 -24.62 9.95
CA LEU A 793 8.94 -23.71 10.57
C LEU A 793 9.61 -22.38 10.92
N MET A 794 10.74 -22.42 11.65
CA MET A 794 11.41 -21.21 12.09
C MET A 794 12.29 -20.56 11.01
N ASP A 795 12.68 -21.30 9.96
CA ASP A 795 13.28 -20.75 8.75
C ASP A 795 12.26 -19.89 7.97
N TYR A 796 11.02 -20.38 7.83
CA TYR A 796 9.90 -19.57 7.30
C TYR A 796 9.61 -18.36 8.18
N TYR A 797 9.56 -18.58 9.51
CA TYR A 797 9.28 -17.52 10.47
C TYR A 797 10.32 -16.39 10.34
N GLU A 798 11.60 -16.72 10.36
CA GLU A 798 12.70 -15.76 10.24
C GLU A 798 12.67 -15.01 8.90
N ARG A 799 12.46 -15.73 7.79
CA ARG A 799 12.37 -15.13 6.45
C ARG A 799 11.24 -14.10 6.36
N THR A 800 10.04 -14.47 6.76
CA THR A 800 8.86 -13.59 6.71
C THR A 800 8.97 -12.42 7.67
N LEU A 801 9.51 -12.67 8.88
CA LEU A 801 9.76 -11.64 9.86
C LEU A 801 10.73 -10.57 9.33
N TYR A 802 11.83 -10.99 8.71
CA TYR A 802 12.91 -10.06 8.31
C TYR A 802 12.59 -9.33 7.01
N ASN A 803 11.94 -10.01 6.07
CA ASN A 803 11.77 -9.48 4.72
C ASN A 803 10.41 -8.80 4.51
N GLN A 804 9.39 -9.15 5.30
CA GLN A 804 8.07 -8.51 5.20
C GLN A 804 7.69 -7.74 6.45
N ILE A 805 7.68 -8.35 7.63
CA ILE A 805 7.21 -7.66 8.85
C ILE A 805 8.16 -6.55 9.31
N ALA A 806 9.48 -6.77 9.27
CA ALA A 806 10.43 -5.71 9.59
C ALA A 806 10.45 -4.61 8.51
N ALA A 807 10.17 -4.97 7.26
CA ALA A 807 10.16 -4.09 6.10
C ALA A 807 8.85 -3.30 5.93
N SER A 808 7.78 -3.69 6.62
CA SER A 808 6.45 -3.09 6.50
C SER A 808 6.30 -1.76 7.23
N GLN A 809 7.24 -1.37 8.09
CA GLN A 809 7.21 -0.07 8.78
C GLN A 809 8.22 0.89 8.18
N ASN A 810 7.83 2.14 7.95
CA ASN A 810 8.74 3.17 7.48
C ASN A 810 9.68 3.61 8.62
N PRO A 811 11.00 3.61 8.42
CA PRO A 811 11.92 4.14 9.41
C PRO A 811 11.88 5.68 9.49
N ILE A 812 11.30 6.37 8.50
CA ILE A 812 11.16 7.82 8.45
C ILE A 812 9.77 8.22 8.95
N VAL A 813 9.73 8.80 10.15
CA VAL A 813 8.54 9.39 10.76
C VAL A 813 8.15 10.67 10.01
N ARG A 814 6.88 10.79 9.63
CA ARG A 814 6.30 12.03 9.08
C ARG A 814 5.27 12.61 10.05
N PRO A 815 4.97 13.93 10.00
CA PRO A 815 4.05 14.57 10.95
C PRO A 815 2.63 13.99 11.02
N ASP A 816 2.18 13.32 9.96
CA ASP A 816 0.87 12.68 9.81
C ASP A 816 0.94 11.15 9.68
N ALA A 817 2.15 10.58 9.77
CA ALA A 817 2.42 9.15 9.64
C ALA A 817 3.60 8.78 10.56
N HIS A 818 3.33 8.75 11.87
CA HIS A 818 4.29 8.38 12.90
C HIS A 818 4.58 6.89 12.89
N HIS A 819 3.57 6.08 12.58
CA HIS A 819 3.75 4.65 12.46
C HIS A 819 4.22 4.25 11.06
N GLY A 820 3.52 4.72 10.03
CA GLY A 820 3.83 4.48 8.63
C GLY A 820 3.97 3.00 8.28
N VAL A 821 2.88 2.23 8.27
CA VAL A 821 2.92 0.80 7.93
C VAL A 821 2.34 0.49 6.55
N THR A 822 2.86 -0.53 5.88
CA THR A 822 2.41 -0.94 4.54
C THR A 822 1.15 -1.79 4.63
N TYR A 823 0.23 -1.62 3.67
CA TYR A 823 -0.81 -2.62 3.41
C TYR A 823 -0.24 -3.80 2.64
N MET A 824 0.15 -3.54 1.39
CA MET A 824 0.91 -4.46 0.54
C MET A 824 2.40 -4.19 0.68
N LEU A 825 3.21 -5.26 0.74
CA LEU A 825 4.65 -5.17 0.52
C LEU A 825 4.96 -5.58 -0.93
N PRO A 826 4.97 -4.63 -1.88
CA PRO A 826 5.05 -4.98 -3.29
C PRO A 826 6.42 -5.57 -3.66
N ILE A 827 6.41 -6.49 -4.63
CA ILE A 827 7.60 -7.26 -5.06
C ILE A 827 7.86 -7.16 -6.58
N GLY A 828 7.08 -6.37 -7.30
CA GLY A 828 7.20 -6.19 -8.74
C GLY A 828 8.40 -5.32 -9.16
N PRO A 829 8.77 -5.34 -10.46
CA PRO A 829 9.75 -4.43 -11.03
C PRO A 829 9.38 -2.95 -10.81
N GLY A 830 10.32 -2.15 -10.32
CA GLY A 830 10.16 -0.71 -10.10
C GLY A 830 9.12 -0.36 -9.02
N ALA A 831 8.75 -1.31 -8.16
CA ALA A 831 7.71 -1.12 -7.17
C ALA A 831 8.13 -0.13 -6.08
N VAL A 832 7.16 0.64 -5.58
CA VAL A 832 7.33 1.58 -4.47
C VAL A 832 6.33 1.23 -3.37
N ARG A 833 6.79 1.27 -2.11
CA ARG A 833 5.94 1.04 -0.93
C ARG A 833 5.09 2.26 -0.62
N GLU A 834 3.84 2.00 -0.26
CA GLU A 834 2.93 2.97 0.32
C GLU A 834 2.80 2.71 1.83
N TYR A 835 2.66 3.78 2.61
CA TYR A 835 2.64 3.69 4.08
C TYR A 835 1.47 4.48 4.63
N SER A 836 0.85 3.94 5.68
CA SER A 836 -0.32 4.53 6.30
C SER A 836 -0.03 5.85 7.02
N ASN A 837 -1.06 6.69 7.13
CA ASN A 837 -1.13 7.83 8.04
C ASN A 837 -1.63 7.37 9.43
N ASP A 838 -1.75 8.31 10.38
CA ASP A 838 -2.04 7.98 11.78
C ASP A 838 -3.50 7.71 12.12
N TYR A 839 -4.45 8.41 11.47
CA TYR A 839 -5.88 8.37 11.87
C TYR A 839 -6.88 8.24 10.72
N ASP A 840 -6.45 8.32 9.46
CA ASP A 840 -7.31 8.42 8.27
C ASP A 840 -7.22 7.18 7.34
N ASP A 841 -6.46 6.14 7.72
CA ASP A 841 -6.40 4.87 6.99
C ASP A 841 -7.11 3.73 7.72
N PHE A 842 -6.59 3.32 8.89
CA PHE A 842 -7.10 2.22 9.71
C PHE A 842 -7.49 0.98 8.91
N THR A 843 -6.67 0.61 7.93
CA THR A 843 -6.85 -0.65 7.21
C THR A 843 -6.62 -1.86 8.12
N CYS A 844 -6.99 -3.07 7.69
CA CYS A 844 -6.65 -4.30 8.44
C CYS A 844 -5.13 -4.40 8.74
N CYS A 845 -4.28 -4.02 7.78
CA CYS A 845 -2.82 -4.03 7.92
C CYS A 845 -2.31 -2.94 8.86
N HIS A 846 -3.04 -1.84 9.01
CA HIS A 846 -2.77 -0.85 10.04
C HIS A 846 -3.01 -1.44 11.44
N GLY A 847 -4.14 -2.14 11.61
CA GLY A 847 -4.47 -2.90 12.81
C GLY A 847 -3.38 -3.90 13.19
N THR A 848 -3.05 -4.84 12.30
CA THR A 848 -1.97 -5.81 12.56
C THR A 848 -0.60 -5.17 12.68
N GLY A 849 -0.34 -4.06 11.98
CA GLY A 849 0.84 -3.22 12.14
C GLY A 849 1.07 -2.82 13.60
N MET A 850 0.02 -2.40 14.31
CA MET A 850 0.13 -2.03 15.74
C MET A 850 0.55 -3.21 16.63
N GLU A 851 0.25 -4.44 16.24
CA GLU A 851 0.64 -5.63 16.99
C GLU A 851 2.03 -6.15 16.61
N ASN A 852 2.38 -6.10 15.32
CA ASN A 852 3.61 -6.68 14.77
C ASN A 852 4.86 -6.28 15.54
N HIS A 853 5.00 -4.98 15.80
CA HIS A 853 6.27 -4.41 16.25
C HIS A 853 6.46 -4.47 17.78
N VAL A 854 5.43 -4.88 18.54
CA VAL A 854 5.51 -5.11 19.99
C VAL A 854 5.61 -6.59 20.36
N ARG A 855 5.71 -7.48 19.36
CA ARG A 855 5.69 -8.95 19.54
C ARG A 855 6.96 -9.67 19.07
N TYR A 856 8.02 -8.93 18.72
CA TYR A 856 9.26 -9.53 18.21
C TYR A 856 9.89 -10.60 19.13
N THR A 857 9.59 -10.58 20.42
CA THR A 857 10.15 -11.52 21.41
C THR A 857 9.40 -12.86 21.51
N GLU A 858 8.19 -12.98 20.94
CA GLU A 858 7.25 -14.09 21.17
C GLU A 858 7.81 -15.48 20.86
N HIS A 859 8.64 -15.57 19.83
CA HIS A 859 9.21 -16.84 19.38
C HIS A 859 10.73 -16.78 19.28
N ILE A 860 11.41 -15.95 20.09
CA ILE A 860 12.88 -16.04 20.20
C ILE A 860 13.29 -17.36 20.87
N TYR A 861 12.60 -17.71 21.95
CA TYR A 861 12.90 -18.89 22.77
C TYR A 861 11.64 -19.73 23.01
N HIS A 862 11.76 -21.06 22.90
CA HIS A 862 10.73 -21.99 23.39
C HIS A 862 11.29 -22.88 24.50
N ALA A 863 10.49 -23.10 25.55
CA ALA A 863 10.83 -23.98 26.66
C ALA A 863 10.35 -25.40 26.39
N GLY A 864 11.25 -26.38 26.47
CA GLY A 864 10.93 -27.80 26.40
C GLY A 864 10.40 -28.34 27.73
N ALA A 865 9.55 -29.37 27.67
CA ALA A 865 9.00 -30.01 28.87
C ALA A 865 10.06 -30.68 29.77
N ASP A 866 11.24 -30.96 29.22
CA ASP A 866 12.40 -31.55 29.91
C ASP A 866 13.37 -30.51 30.51
N GLY A 867 12.98 -29.23 30.52
CA GLY A 867 13.83 -28.13 31.01
C GLY A 867 14.92 -27.71 30.03
N SER A 868 14.77 -28.04 28.74
CA SER A 868 15.58 -27.53 27.64
C SER A 868 15.07 -26.18 27.13
N LEU A 869 15.95 -25.44 26.44
CA LEU A 869 15.62 -24.20 25.75
C LEU A 869 15.92 -24.36 24.26
N TYR A 870 14.93 -24.11 23.42
CA TYR A 870 15.07 -24.02 21.96
C TYR A 870 15.30 -22.55 21.59
N ILE A 871 16.43 -22.28 20.94
CA ILE A 871 16.77 -20.97 20.40
C ILE A 871 16.30 -20.95 18.96
N GLN A 872 15.18 -20.27 18.75
CA GLN A 872 14.49 -20.24 17.46
C GLN A 872 14.91 -19.06 16.60
N LEU A 873 15.08 -17.87 17.20
CA LEU A 873 15.50 -16.66 16.50
C LEU A 873 16.75 -16.06 17.13
N TYR A 874 17.62 -15.53 16.28
CA TYR A 874 18.87 -14.91 16.67
C TYR A 874 18.70 -13.39 16.75
N LEU A 875 17.93 -12.93 17.76
CA LEU A 875 17.59 -11.53 18.01
C LEU A 875 18.15 -11.05 19.35
N SER A 876 18.81 -9.89 19.37
CA SER A 876 19.49 -9.38 20.57
C SER A 876 18.50 -9.18 21.71
N SER A 877 18.63 -9.97 22.78
CA SER A 877 17.63 -10.08 23.84
C SER A 877 18.23 -10.58 25.15
N SER A 878 17.51 -10.34 26.24
CA SER A 878 17.80 -10.89 27.56
C SER A 878 16.63 -11.73 28.04
N LEU A 879 16.89 -12.99 28.37
CA LEU A 879 15.92 -13.93 28.91
C LEU A 879 16.16 -14.11 30.42
N TYR A 880 15.18 -13.80 31.26
CA TYR A 880 15.11 -14.32 32.62
C TYR A 880 14.48 -15.72 32.63
N TRP A 881 15.31 -16.74 32.75
CA TRP A 881 14.87 -18.13 32.74
C TRP A 881 14.47 -18.56 34.16
N GLU A 882 13.19 -18.35 34.49
CA GLU A 882 12.64 -18.55 35.85
C GLU A 882 12.91 -19.96 36.38
N GLU A 883 12.69 -21.02 35.59
CA GLU A 883 12.88 -22.41 36.04
C GLU A 883 14.32 -22.75 36.43
N LYS A 884 15.30 -21.96 35.96
CA LYS A 884 16.73 -22.11 36.28
C LYS A 884 17.25 -21.02 37.22
N GLY A 885 16.48 -19.95 37.44
CA GLY A 885 16.89 -18.80 38.26
C GLY A 885 18.11 -18.05 37.69
N ILE A 886 18.26 -18.01 36.36
CA ILE A 886 19.37 -17.35 35.67
C ILE A 886 18.86 -16.33 34.64
N THR A 887 19.73 -15.40 34.28
CA THR A 887 19.55 -14.55 33.09
C THR A 887 20.51 -15.01 31.98
N LEU A 888 19.96 -15.29 30.80
CA LEU A 888 20.72 -15.61 29.59
C LEU A 888 20.61 -14.44 28.60
N THR A 889 21.73 -13.77 28.34
CA THR A 889 21.78 -12.64 27.39
C THR A 889 22.26 -13.11 26.02
N GLN A 890 21.47 -12.89 24.97
CA GLN A 890 21.85 -13.04 23.57
C GLN A 890 22.25 -11.68 22.98
N LYS A 891 23.49 -11.56 22.48
CA LYS A 891 24.00 -10.38 21.77
C LYS A 891 24.25 -10.71 20.31
N THR A 892 23.72 -9.88 19.41
CA THR A 892 23.85 -10.04 17.95
C THR A 892 23.71 -8.68 17.26
N ASP A 893 24.54 -8.44 16.23
CA ASP A 893 24.54 -7.21 15.44
C ASP A 893 23.79 -7.43 14.12
N PHE A 894 22.45 -7.36 14.16
CA PHE A 894 21.62 -7.66 12.99
C PHE A 894 21.90 -6.71 11.80
N PRO A 895 22.12 -7.22 10.56
CA PRO A 895 22.26 -8.63 10.20
C PRO A 895 23.64 -9.19 10.57
N SER A 896 23.65 -10.30 11.31
CA SER A 896 24.88 -10.87 11.88
C SER A 896 25.19 -12.25 11.31
N SER A 897 26.48 -12.56 11.21
CA SER A 897 26.98 -13.92 10.96
C SER A 897 27.27 -14.71 12.24
N PHE A 898 26.97 -14.14 13.42
CA PHE A 898 27.11 -14.83 14.70
C PHE A 898 26.18 -14.28 15.79
N SER A 899 25.98 -15.04 16.86
CA SER A 899 25.28 -14.60 18.08
C SER A 899 26.00 -15.12 19.32
N VAL A 900 26.08 -14.31 20.37
CA VAL A 900 26.78 -14.65 21.62
C VAL A 900 25.78 -14.76 22.77
N PHE A 901 25.77 -15.89 23.46
CA PHE A 901 24.95 -16.15 24.63
C PHE A 901 25.81 -16.14 25.90
N ILE A 902 25.34 -15.44 26.94
CA ILE A 902 26.09 -15.22 28.18
C ILE A 902 25.16 -15.47 29.38
N PRO A 903 25.39 -16.51 30.20
CA PRO A 903 24.67 -16.70 31.46
C PRO A 903 25.24 -15.77 32.55
N ASP A 904 24.38 -15.24 33.41
CA ASP A 904 24.78 -14.32 34.50
C ASP A 904 25.44 -15.04 35.70
N ARG A 905 25.22 -16.36 35.83
CA ARG A 905 25.72 -17.20 36.92
C ARG A 905 25.90 -18.64 36.48
N ASN A 906 26.48 -19.45 37.35
CA ASN A 906 26.71 -20.87 37.08
C ASN A 906 25.39 -21.62 36.92
N ALA A 907 25.22 -22.36 35.83
CA ALA A 907 24.05 -23.20 35.61
C ALA A 907 24.30 -24.34 34.63
N ARG A 908 23.57 -25.44 34.81
CA ARG A 908 23.49 -26.51 33.83
C ARG A 908 22.45 -26.16 32.76
N LEU A 909 22.89 -26.00 31.53
CA LEU A 909 22.06 -25.60 30.40
C LEU A 909 21.91 -26.74 29.40
N LYS A 910 20.72 -26.89 28.84
CA LYS A 910 20.41 -27.80 27.73
C LYS A 910 19.80 -26.96 26.60
N LEU A 911 20.62 -26.61 25.62
CA LEU A 911 20.31 -25.63 24.59
C LEU A 911 20.21 -26.31 23.23
N PHE A 912 19.11 -26.08 22.52
CA PHE A 912 18.92 -26.46 21.12
C PHE A 912 19.03 -25.22 20.25
N PHE A 913 20.16 -25.04 19.57
CA PHE A 913 20.37 -23.95 18.63
C PHE A 913 19.84 -24.33 17.26
N ARG A 914 18.93 -23.53 16.68
CA ARG A 914 18.52 -23.74 15.29
C ARG A 914 19.73 -23.58 14.36
N ILE A 915 19.87 -24.47 13.40
CA ILE A 915 20.85 -24.42 12.32
C ILE A 915 20.10 -23.93 11.07
N PRO A 916 20.20 -22.64 10.72
CA PRO A 916 19.49 -22.09 9.57
C PRO A 916 19.91 -22.76 8.26
N PHE A 917 18.97 -22.87 7.31
CA PHE A 917 19.21 -23.65 6.09
C PHE A 917 20.39 -23.13 5.23
N TRP A 918 20.69 -21.83 5.25
CA TRP A 918 21.76 -21.21 4.45
C TRP A 918 23.19 -21.42 4.97
N CYS A 919 23.36 -21.96 6.19
CA CYS A 919 24.69 -22.04 6.82
C CYS A 919 25.00 -23.42 7.43
N ARG A 920 24.29 -24.49 7.03
CA ARG A 920 24.37 -25.82 7.68
C ARG A 920 25.78 -26.43 7.74
N GLU A 921 26.60 -26.19 6.72
CA GLU A 921 27.97 -26.71 6.59
C GLU A 921 28.98 -25.95 7.46
N ASP A 922 28.85 -24.62 7.52
CA ASP A 922 29.77 -23.74 8.24
C ASP A 922 29.31 -23.40 9.66
N PHE A 923 28.16 -23.96 10.09
CA PHE A 923 27.61 -23.72 11.42
C PHE A 923 28.55 -24.25 12.50
N CYS A 924 28.94 -23.37 13.42
CA CYS A 924 29.87 -23.71 14.49
C CYS A 924 29.40 -23.12 15.82
N ILE A 925 29.64 -23.85 16.92
CA ILE A 925 29.42 -23.38 18.27
C ILE A 925 30.77 -23.36 19.00
N CYS A 926 31.13 -22.23 19.58
CA CYS A 926 32.31 -22.05 20.40
C CYS A 926 31.90 -21.69 21.83
N VAL A 927 32.62 -22.19 22.83
CA VAL A 927 32.50 -21.73 24.23
C VAL A 927 33.83 -21.13 24.63
N ASN A 928 33.84 -19.85 24.98
CA ASN A 928 35.06 -19.09 25.28
C ASN A 928 36.12 -19.24 24.17
N ASP A 929 35.68 -19.05 22.92
CA ASP A 929 36.48 -19.18 21.68
C ASP A 929 37.02 -20.60 21.38
N ILE A 930 36.58 -21.61 22.13
CA ILE A 930 36.93 -23.02 21.89
C ILE A 930 35.77 -23.74 21.20
N PRO A 931 35.95 -24.25 19.96
CA PRO A 931 34.93 -25.03 19.26
C PRO A 931 34.43 -26.22 20.10
N GLN A 932 33.11 -26.38 20.17
CA GLN A 932 32.47 -27.47 20.91
C GLN A 932 31.88 -28.51 19.95
N PRO A 933 32.01 -29.82 20.26
CA PRO A 933 31.19 -30.82 19.61
C PRO A 933 29.72 -30.62 20.03
N PHE A 934 28.79 -30.80 19.10
CA PHE A 934 27.36 -30.78 19.36
C PHE A 934 26.66 -31.94 18.66
N VAL A 935 25.52 -32.36 19.19
CA VAL A 935 24.71 -33.43 18.60
C VAL A 935 23.67 -32.82 17.68
N ARG A 936 23.64 -33.23 16.40
CA ARG A 936 22.55 -32.87 15.49
C ARG A 936 21.35 -33.77 15.79
N THR A 937 20.17 -33.16 15.92
CA THR A 937 18.97 -33.90 16.35
C THR A 937 18.34 -34.79 15.27
N ALA A 938 18.78 -34.69 14.01
CA ALA A 938 18.57 -35.73 13.00
C ALA A 938 19.76 -35.80 12.02
N GLU A 939 19.91 -36.93 11.32
CA GLU A 939 20.80 -37.05 10.17
C GLU A 939 20.35 -36.02 9.12
N ALA A 940 21.23 -35.09 8.78
CA ALA A 940 20.92 -34.06 7.80
C ALA A 940 20.82 -34.71 6.41
N THR A 941 19.64 -35.07 5.95
CA THR A 941 19.39 -35.14 4.51
C THR A 941 19.45 -33.71 3.95
N PRO A 942 20.01 -33.50 2.75
CA PRO A 942 19.98 -32.19 2.11
C PRO A 942 18.51 -31.83 1.85
N LEU A 943 18.02 -30.79 2.52
CA LEU A 943 16.79 -30.11 2.16
C LEU A 943 17.25 -28.82 1.48
N TYR A 944 17.15 -28.80 0.15
CA TYR A 944 17.34 -27.61 -0.66
C TYR A 944 16.21 -26.61 -0.37
N ASP A 945 16.39 -25.33 -0.72
CA ASP A 945 15.46 -24.23 -0.43
C ASP A 945 14.00 -24.62 -0.70
N THR A 946 13.28 -24.99 0.37
CA THR A 946 11.95 -25.61 0.29
C THR A 946 10.84 -24.65 -0.12
N PHE A 947 11.15 -23.36 -0.27
CA PHE A 947 10.17 -22.30 -0.43
C PHE A 947 9.90 -21.91 -1.89
N CYS A 948 10.71 -22.44 -2.82
CA CYS A 948 10.90 -21.87 -4.15
C CYS A 948 11.16 -22.94 -5.24
N GLY A 949 10.62 -24.16 -5.04
CA GLY A 949 10.46 -25.13 -6.13
C GLY A 949 11.74 -25.71 -6.76
N ALA A 950 12.60 -26.36 -5.97
CA ALA A 950 13.36 -27.54 -6.40
C ALA A 950 13.86 -28.31 -5.17
N ASP A 951 13.54 -29.61 -5.13
CA ASP A 951 14.17 -30.63 -4.27
C ASP A 951 13.78 -30.67 -2.77
N SER A 952 12.49 -30.93 -2.50
CA SER A 952 12.05 -31.42 -1.18
C SER A 952 11.46 -32.84 -1.26
N LEU A 953 12.33 -33.85 -1.18
CA LEU A 953 11.92 -35.24 -0.97
C LEU A 953 12.90 -35.92 -0.02
N THR A 954 12.49 -36.15 1.24
CA THR A 954 12.90 -37.33 2.04
C THR A 954 12.24 -37.38 3.42
N GLY A 955 11.63 -36.30 3.93
CA GLY A 955 10.84 -36.38 5.16
C GLY A 955 11.63 -36.84 6.38
N GLN A 956 12.78 -36.20 6.64
CA GLN A 956 13.46 -36.27 7.93
C GLN A 956 13.74 -34.84 8.42
N SER A 957 13.26 -34.52 9.61
CA SER A 957 13.37 -33.21 10.25
C SER A 957 14.51 -33.20 11.26
N GLY A 958 15.58 -32.48 10.94
CA GLY A 958 16.63 -32.11 11.88
C GLY A 958 17.33 -30.85 11.40
N GLY A 959 17.33 -29.85 12.26
CA GLY A 959 18.03 -28.59 12.01
C GLY A 959 18.39 -27.90 13.31
N TYR A 960 18.71 -28.65 14.35
CA TYR A 960 19.14 -28.11 15.64
C TYR A 960 20.43 -28.77 16.11
N ALA A 961 21.28 -27.97 16.74
CA ALA A 961 22.48 -28.37 17.45
C ALA A 961 22.18 -28.40 18.95
N LEU A 962 22.27 -29.58 19.56
CA LEU A 962 22.17 -29.75 21.01
C LEU A 962 23.54 -29.50 21.65
N LEU A 963 23.59 -28.51 22.53
CA LEU A 963 24.68 -28.26 23.47
C LEU A 963 24.15 -28.41 24.90
N GLU A 964 24.73 -29.32 25.68
CA GLU A 964 24.36 -29.54 27.08
C GLU A 964 25.61 -29.61 27.96
N GLY A 965 25.59 -28.91 29.10
CA GLY A 965 26.71 -28.90 30.04
C GLY A 965 26.53 -27.93 31.20
N ASP A 966 27.53 -27.91 32.08
CA ASP A 966 27.66 -26.92 33.16
C ASP A 966 28.43 -25.71 32.64
N PHE A 967 27.83 -24.52 32.74
CA PHE A 967 28.43 -23.25 32.30
C PHE A 967 28.64 -22.33 33.50
N ALA A 968 29.76 -21.64 33.53
CA ALA A 968 30.05 -20.62 34.54
C ALA A 968 29.39 -19.28 34.17
N GLY A 969 29.07 -18.48 35.19
CA GLY A 969 28.63 -17.10 34.98
C GLY A 969 29.68 -16.31 34.18
N GLY A 970 29.26 -15.70 33.08
CA GLY A 970 30.13 -14.96 32.16
C GLY A 970 30.73 -15.78 31.02
N ASP A 971 30.52 -17.09 30.96
CA ASP A 971 30.92 -17.90 29.79
C ASP A 971 30.28 -17.36 28.51
N ARG A 972 31.02 -17.42 27.40
CA ARG A 972 30.57 -16.92 26.09
C ARG A 972 30.31 -18.08 25.16
N ILE A 973 29.04 -18.40 24.93
CA ILE A 973 28.63 -19.38 23.92
C ILE A 973 28.41 -18.62 22.61
N THR A 974 29.33 -18.73 21.65
CA THR A 974 29.25 -18.06 20.35
C THR A 974 28.77 -19.03 19.29
N VAL A 975 27.66 -18.69 18.62
CA VAL A 975 27.08 -19.44 17.51
C VAL A 975 27.42 -18.72 16.21
N HIS A 976 28.14 -19.37 15.31
CA HIS A 976 28.52 -18.86 14.00
C HIS A 976 27.56 -19.38 12.92
N MET A 977 27.01 -18.46 12.13
CA MET A 977 26.01 -18.67 11.07
C MET A 977 26.34 -17.77 9.87
N PRO A 978 27.44 -18.03 9.13
CA PRO A 978 27.84 -17.18 8.02
C PRO A 978 26.77 -17.13 6.92
N CYS A 979 26.46 -15.92 6.45
CA CYS A 979 25.52 -15.71 5.35
C CYS A 979 26.21 -16.03 4.00
N ARG A 980 25.51 -16.77 3.14
CA ARG A 980 25.92 -17.09 1.76
C ARG A 980 24.93 -16.52 0.75
N LEU A 981 25.42 -16.20 -0.45
CA LEU A 981 24.58 -15.74 -1.54
C LEU A 981 23.88 -16.96 -2.17
N HIS A 982 22.60 -16.83 -2.49
CA HIS A 982 21.86 -17.87 -3.20
C HIS A 982 20.63 -17.28 -3.92
N LEU A 983 19.96 -18.09 -4.73
CA LEU A 983 18.77 -17.71 -5.49
C LEU A 983 17.55 -18.46 -4.94
N CYS A 984 16.43 -17.75 -4.70
CA CYS A 984 15.12 -18.34 -4.43
C CYS A 984 14.30 -18.27 -5.71
N TYR A 985 14.18 -19.40 -6.42
CA TYR A 985 13.49 -19.48 -7.70
C TYR A 985 11.95 -19.43 -7.57
N THR A 986 11.27 -18.91 -8.57
CA THR A 986 9.84 -19.19 -8.73
C THR A 986 9.65 -20.57 -9.38
N PRO A 987 8.57 -21.30 -9.08
CA PRO A 987 8.29 -22.60 -9.71
C PRO A 987 7.98 -22.48 -11.21
N ASP A 988 7.48 -21.34 -11.68
CA ASP A 988 7.19 -21.03 -13.09
C ASP A 988 8.28 -20.15 -13.72
N PRO A 989 8.59 -20.31 -15.02
CA PRO A 989 9.51 -19.45 -15.73
C PRO A 989 8.77 -18.20 -16.23
N LEU A 990 9.52 -17.13 -16.48
CA LEU A 990 9.01 -15.92 -17.11
C LEU A 990 9.69 -15.72 -18.46
N GLU A 991 8.89 -15.59 -19.53
CA GLU A 991 9.39 -15.40 -20.91
C GLU A 991 10.42 -16.47 -21.34
N GLY A 992 10.29 -17.70 -20.84
CA GLY A 992 11.17 -18.82 -21.17
C GLY A 992 12.46 -18.90 -20.35
N LEU A 993 12.71 -17.95 -19.45
CA LEU A 993 13.82 -17.98 -18.49
C LEU A 993 13.32 -18.31 -17.07
N PRO A 994 14.12 -19.02 -16.24
CA PRO A 994 13.85 -19.10 -14.80
C PRO A 994 13.74 -17.69 -14.20
N ALA A 995 12.86 -17.49 -13.21
CA ALA A 995 12.82 -16.27 -12.43
C ALA A 995 13.20 -16.57 -10.97
N ALA A 996 13.90 -15.64 -10.31
CA ALA A 996 14.34 -15.81 -8.93
C ALA A 996 14.56 -14.46 -8.21
N SER A 997 14.53 -14.49 -6.87
CA SER A 997 15.07 -13.44 -6.02
C SER A 997 16.51 -13.76 -5.59
N LEU A 998 17.32 -12.72 -5.42
CA LEU A 998 18.66 -12.84 -4.83
C LEU A 998 18.55 -12.84 -3.30
N MET A 999 19.26 -13.75 -2.63
CA MET A 999 19.22 -13.94 -1.18
C MET A 999 20.63 -13.86 -0.58
N TYR A 1000 20.81 -13.15 0.54
CA TYR A 1000 22.03 -13.17 1.35
C TYR A 1000 21.70 -13.66 2.77
N GLY A 1001 22.00 -14.93 3.05
CA GLY A 1001 21.46 -15.60 4.25
C GLY A 1001 19.93 -15.55 4.26
N PRO A 1002 19.26 -15.09 5.33
CA PRO A 1002 17.79 -14.98 5.34
C PRO A 1002 17.26 -13.80 4.53
N LEU A 1003 18.12 -12.90 4.05
CA LEU A 1003 17.71 -11.60 3.54
C LEU A 1003 17.44 -11.66 2.03
N VAL A 1004 16.23 -11.27 1.63
CA VAL A 1004 15.92 -10.95 0.24
C VAL A 1004 16.65 -9.65 -0.12
N MET A 1005 17.41 -9.68 -1.21
CA MET A 1005 18.18 -8.56 -1.70
C MET A 1005 17.43 -7.88 -2.85
N ALA A 1006 16.87 -6.70 -2.59
CA ALA A 1006 16.12 -5.90 -3.55
C ALA A 1006 17.05 -4.95 -4.31
N ALA A 1007 16.95 -4.92 -5.64
CA ALA A 1007 17.74 -4.01 -6.47
C ALA A 1007 17.06 -2.64 -6.56
N LEU A 1008 17.76 -1.55 -6.24
CA LEU A 1008 17.20 -0.20 -6.34
C LEU A 1008 17.24 0.25 -7.79
N HIS A 1009 16.07 0.27 -8.45
CA HIS A 1009 15.96 0.62 -9.86
C HIS A 1009 14.54 1.10 -10.21
N PRO A 1010 14.38 2.22 -10.94
CA PRO A 1010 13.08 2.81 -11.25
C PRO A 1010 12.36 2.18 -12.44
N GLY A 1011 13.06 1.46 -13.31
CA GLY A 1011 12.45 0.81 -14.48
C GLY A 1011 11.41 -0.24 -14.08
N THR A 1012 10.38 -0.42 -14.90
CA THR A 1012 9.25 -1.34 -14.64
C THR A 1012 9.35 -2.65 -15.42
N ASP A 1013 10.39 -2.81 -16.25
CA ASP A 1013 10.65 -4.05 -17.00
C ASP A 1013 11.50 -5.01 -16.17
N TRP A 1014 11.26 -6.31 -16.34
CA TRP A 1014 12.07 -7.34 -15.68
C TRP A 1014 13.54 -7.26 -16.10
N ILE A 1015 14.43 -7.20 -15.11
CA ILE A 1015 15.87 -7.26 -15.30
C ILE A 1015 16.30 -8.73 -15.47
N THR A 1016 17.15 -9.00 -16.47
CA THR A 1016 17.81 -10.29 -16.65
C THR A 1016 19.20 -10.24 -16.02
N LEU A 1017 19.46 -11.11 -15.04
CA LEU A 1017 20.78 -11.31 -14.47
C LEU A 1017 21.50 -12.44 -15.20
N ASN A 1018 22.63 -12.11 -15.82
CA ASN A 1018 23.56 -13.05 -16.42
C ASN A 1018 24.55 -13.49 -15.34
N LEU A 1019 24.41 -14.71 -14.82
CA LEU A 1019 25.15 -15.19 -13.67
C LEU A 1019 26.12 -16.33 -14.06
N PRO A 1020 27.39 -16.28 -13.63
CA PRO A 1020 28.33 -17.39 -13.78
C PRO A 1020 27.94 -18.59 -12.88
N PRO A 1021 28.59 -19.76 -13.05
CA PRO A 1021 28.28 -20.95 -12.24
C PRO A 1021 28.37 -20.74 -10.72
N VAL A 1022 29.27 -19.86 -10.27
CA VAL A 1022 29.38 -19.42 -8.88
C VAL A 1022 28.75 -18.03 -8.78
N THR A 1023 27.54 -17.94 -8.20
CA THR A 1023 26.74 -16.70 -8.21
C THR A 1023 27.47 -15.52 -7.58
N GLU A 1024 28.27 -15.76 -6.54
CA GLU A 1024 29.07 -14.77 -5.83
C GLU A 1024 30.05 -14.02 -6.74
N ASP A 1025 30.56 -14.65 -7.79
CA ASP A 1025 31.55 -14.05 -8.69
C ASP A 1025 30.96 -12.90 -9.51
N ALA A 1026 29.63 -12.81 -9.61
CA ALA A 1026 28.95 -11.70 -10.28
C ALA A 1026 28.77 -10.45 -9.41
N PHE A 1027 29.03 -10.50 -8.10
CA PHE A 1027 28.67 -9.42 -7.19
C PHE A 1027 29.85 -8.91 -6.36
N VAL A 1028 29.92 -7.58 -6.19
CA VAL A 1028 30.83 -6.95 -5.23
C VAL A 1028 30.06 -6.57 -3.97
N MET A 1029 30.43 -7.16 -2.82
CA MET A 1029 29.80 -6.85 -1.54
C MET A 1029 30.54 -5.74 -0.79
N LYS A 1030 29.79 -4.77 -0.26
CA LYS A 1030 30.27 -3.72 0.64
C LYS A 1030 29.30 -3.53 1.81
N LYS A 1031 29.79 -3.12 2.98
CA LYS A 1031 28.91 -2.68 4.08
C LYS A 1031 28.72 -1.16 4.03
N LYS A 1032 27.47 -0.70 4.07
CA LYS A 1032 27.11 0.74 4.17
C LYS A 1032 26.26 0.93 5.42
N ALA A 1033 26.76 1.71 6.38
CA ALA A 1033 26.10 1.90 7.69
C ALA A 1033 25.70 0.58 8.39
N GLY A 1034 26.57 -0.44 8.32
CA GLY A 1034 26.32 -1.77 8.89
C GLY A 1034 25.49 -2.72 8.02
N ILE A 1035 24.82 -2.21 6.98
CA ILE A 1035 23.96 -3.01 6.09
C ILE A 1035 24.80 -3.57 4.92
N PRO A 1036 24.65 -4.86 4.54
CA PRO A 1036 25.29 -5.42 3.36
C PRO A 1036 24.66 -4.86 2.09
N VAL A 1037 25.47 -4.40 1.13
CA VAL A 1037 25.05 -3.94 -0.19
C VAL A 1037 25.84 -4.73 -1.24
N LEU A 1038 25.14 -5.42 -2.14
CA LEU A 1038 25.72 -6.14 -3.27
C LEU A 1038 25.62 -5.27 -4.53
N TRP A 1039 26.63 -5.28 -5.38
CA TRP A 1039 26.65 -4.53 -6.63
C TRP A 1039 26.80 -5.48 -7.82
N TYR A 1040 25.89 -5.37 -8.78
CA TYR A 1040 25.96 -5.99 -10.10
C TYR A 1040 26.18 -4.86 -11.11
N ASP A 1041 27.43 -4.65 -11.53
CA ASP A 1041 27.89 -3.39 -12.14
C ASP A 1041 27.46 -2.15 -11.32
N ASP A 1042 26.57 -1.33 -11.86
CA ASP A 1042 26.04 -0.10 -11.29
C ASP A 1042 24.69 -0.28 -10.57
N LEU A 1043 24.15 -1.50 -10.53
CA LEU A 1043 22.88 -1.84 -9.88
C LEU A 1043 23.10 -2.26 -8.41
N PRO A 1044 22.68 -1.45 -7.43
CA PRO A 1044 22.83 -1.78 -6.02
C PRO A 1044 21.66 -2.65 -5.52
N PHE A 1045 22.00 -3.71 -4.82
CA PHE A 1045 21.07 -4.59 -4.11
C PHE A 1045 21.22 -4.38 -2.60
N VAL A 1046 20.11 -4.08 -1.95
CA VAL A 1046 20.01 -3.87 -0.50
C VAL A 1046 19.03 -4.87 0.11
N PRO A 1047 19.14 -5.23 1.41
CA PRO A 1047 18.14 -6.06 2.06
C PRO A 1047 16.74 -5.45 1.93
N MET A 1048 15.70 -6.28 1.86
CA MET A 1048 14.33 -5.82 1.65
C MET A 1048 13.90 -4.79 2.71
N TYR A 1049 14.27 -4.97 3.97
CA TYR A 1049 13.99 -3.97 5.02
C TYR A 1049 14.76 -2.64 4.87
N ALA A 1050 15.63 -2.48 3.88
CA ALA A 1050 16.37 -1.23 3.63
C ALA A 1050 15.85 -0.47 2.38
N ALA A 1051 15.04 -1.12 1.54
CA ALA A 1051 14.48 -0.54 0.32
C ALA A 1051 13.22 0.33 0.60
N HIS A 1052 13.38 1.37 1.44
CA HIS A 1052 12.29 2.30 1.77
C HIS A 1052 12.31 3.54 0.88
N ASN A 1053 11.12 4.01 0.48
CA ASN A 1053 10.93 5.28 -0.23
C ASN A 1053 11.75 5.39 -1.54
N THR A 1054 12.04 4.28 -2.20
CA THR A 1054 12.77 4.20 -3.46
C THR A 1054 12.21 3.04 -4.29
N PRO A 1055 12.08 3.17 -5.62
CA PRO A 1055 11.71 2.07 -6.49
C PRO A 1055 12.69 0.91 -6.43
N TYR A 1056 12.18 -0.33 -6.42
CA TYR A 1056 13.04 -1.51 -6.38
C TYR A 1056 12.47 -2.71 -7.16
N HIS A 1057 13.33 -3.71 -7.39
CA HIS A 1057 13.01 -5.01 -7.97
C HIS A 1057 13.32 -6.09 -6.95
N THR A 1058 12.38 -7.02 -6.74
CA THR A 1058 12.58 -8.17 -5.83
C THR A 1058 12.92 -9.45 -6.60
N TYR A 1059 12.49 -9.56 -7.86
CA TYR A 1059 12.65 -10.73 -8.70
C TYR A 1059 13.28 -10.37 -10.05
N PHE A 1060 14.00 -11.34 -10.61
CA PHE A 1060 14.82 -11.18 -11.81
C PHE A 1060 14.68 -12.40 -12.70
N LYS A 1061 14.82 -12.22 -14.02
CA LYS A 1061 15.04 -13.33 -14.95
C LYS A 1061 16.48 -13.81 -14.79
N ILE A 1062 16.69 -15.11 -14.67
CA ILE A 1062 18.01 -15.70 -14.46
C ILE A 1062 18.49 -16.38 -15.73
N ASN A 1063 19.62 -15.91 -16.24
CA ASN A 1063 20.36 -16.55 -17.30
C ASN A 1063 21.67 -17.10 -16.70
N LEU A 1064 21.70 -18.41 -16.45
CA LEU A 1064 22.92 -19.10 -16.03
C LEU A 1064 23.82 -19.27 -17.26
N LEU A 1065 25.02 -18.71 -17.16
CA LEU A 1065 25.97 -18.61 -18.26
C LEU A 1065 26.63 -19.92 -18.59
#